data_AF-A0A9W9RMP3-F1
#
_entry.id   AF-A0A9W9RMP3-F1
#
_cell.length_a   1.000
_cell.length_b   1.000
_cell.length_c   1.000
_cell.angle_alpha   90.00
_cell.angle_beta   90.00
_cell.angle_gamma   90.00
#
_symmetry.space_group_name_H-M   'P 1'
#
loop_
_entity.id
_entity.type
_entity.pdbx_description
1 polymer ?
#
loop_
_entity_poly.entity_id
_entity_poly.type
_entity_poly.pdbx_seq_one_letter_code
_entity_poly.pdbx_strand_id
1 'polypeptide(L)'
;MLQATLHGTHPELLGGCERILDRLKIIPGGNQVDISNSVTRIASSKQLTNYCSSAVPQNDRASNFAASGYQDIPDLALSKFSAMRKSPNLSGDTEGMMLPAGSNSRESCSNTERKNPTSETVDRSVGAQFTYTYSFLETSFARRLKRFSLEYAFQIFDDPHSDPHEVFRLFRLVPCFRERAKMYPYFKELVTSNRGHSLEISSLPFYTIGGAGTHYADIDDAGNPMYPPNSRVPRRILGILPMSTEGDPQNDISQTQQAQLELCGFGGDWFDCRDVEGYLKARGVQLDESTVCPSMRYVPSENGLGRESRNITFDLEYFTEIIVGYMVVVKFRRYERMASIEVPFLHGRRELSTMTTDEAHEIISQLQEFEFPYAFGKARKIALLKAGAIPTMSKLFAVTGQNNKRNSGKRAVDTEILLREAQSKARDSDRYQRAVARMNYLHARYRKADKITDDDLLHTLGDGLFEIVNVVNREEWRALSEVELCALGVFHKNLGEDMGIPFDKLASCKKGWKNGLHFANELQDWTLRYEQEVAKPTATNDQYVRVYVDSALSSLPAFVCIAVRQMLGASLDNVMRTSLCLEYPGPVYLTLLISIREARKIFLRHFSLPRAGALKLVSELPNSETGLYSFGRKTLQPWYMEPNFWSSWGPGAILVRALGGKVPGARGDRYHPQGYDLMTIGPSPQKEKGQAEMMSDIEVIKSRTMASCPFSHAKNGGFNTA
;
A
#
# COMPACT_ATOMS: atom_id res chain seq x y z
N MET A 1 11.55 -24.58 7.75
CA MET A 1 11.47 -24.46 6.27
C MET A 1 11.44 -25.83 5.62
N LEU A 2 12.52 -26.62 5.67
CA LEU A 2 12.57 -28.00 5.09
C LEU A 2 11.36 -28.88 5.47
N GLN A 3 10.99 -28.90 6.77
CA GLN A 3 9.81 -29.63 7.27
C GLN A 3 8.50 -29.19 6.60
N ALA A 4 8.32 -27.89 6.31
CA ALA A 4 7.12 -27.37 5.66
C ALA A 4 7.08 -27.75 4.16
N THR A 5 8.23 -27.79 3.49
CA THR A 5 8.34 -28.25 2.09
C THR A 5 8.04 -29.75 1.97
N LEU A 6 8.54 -30.56 2.91
CA LEU A 6 8.28 -32.01 2.96
C LEU A 6 6.81 -32.31 3.30
N HIS A 7 6.21 -31.58 4.23
CA HIS A 7 4.80 -31.75 4.63
C HIS A 7 3.82 -31.45 3.49
N GLY A 8 4.20 -30.59 2.54
CA GLY A 8 3.39 -30.27 1.37
C GLY A 8 3.52 -31.25 0.19
N THR A 9 4.51 -32.15 0.19
CA THR A 9 4.87 -32.95 -0.99
C THR A 9 4.89 -34.46 -0.76
N HIS A 10 5.47 -34.95 0.34
CA HIS A 10 5.57 -36.39 0.64
C HIS A 10 5.55 -36.65 2.17
N PRO A 11 4.35 -36.75 2.78
CA PRO A 11 4.23 -36.94 4.23
C PRO A 11 4.82 -38.28 4.73
N GLU A 12 4.92 -39.32 3.91
CA GLU A 12 5.58 -40.58 4.30
C GLU A 12 7.05 -40.39 4.74
N LEU A 13 7.77 -39.43 4.13
CA LEU A 13 9.17 -39.13 4.51
C LEU A 13 9.26 -38.43 5.87
N LEU A 14 8.23 -37.66 6.24
CA LEU A 14 8.10 -37.12 7.60
C LEU A 14 7.87 -38.23 8.62
N GLY A 15 7.18 -39.33 8.30
CA GLY A 15 7.07 -40.48 9.20
C GLY A 15 8.43 -41.05 9.65
N GLY A 16 9.50 -40.84 8.89
CA GLY A 16 10.88 -41.14 9.29
C GLY A 16 11.55 -40.04 10.11
N CYS A 17 11.40 -38.77 9.72
CA CYS A 17 12.02 -37.63 10.41
C CYS A 17 11.30 -37.25 11.72
N GLU A 18 9.99 -37.43 11.80
CA GLU A 18 9.20 -37.31 13.03
C GLU A 18 9.57 -38.43 14.00
N ARG A 19 9.88 -39.66 13.56
CA ARG A 19 10.48 -40.67 14.46
C ARG A 19 11.83 -40.26 15.06
N ILE A 20 12.58 -39.35 14.44
CA ILE A 20 13.82 -38.78 14.98
C ILE A 20 13.49 -37.60 15.93
N LEU A 21 12.52 -36.75 15.59
CA LEU A 21 12.12 -35.59 16.39
C LEU A 21 11.20 -35.93 17.58
N ASP A 22 10.42 -37.01 17.51
CA ASP A 22 9.57 -37.53 18.58
C ASP A 22 10.39 -38.36 19.58
N ARG A 23 11.43 -39.07 19.12
CA ARG A 23 12.46 -39.62 20.03
C ARG A 23 13.25 -38.53 20.77
N LEU A 24 13.20 -37.28 20.30
CA LEU A 24 13.69 -36.09 21.02
C LEU A 24 12.60 -35.40 21.88
N LYS A 25 11.37 -35.91 21.93
CA LYS A 25 10.23 -35.33 22.67
C LYS A 25 9.52 -36.27 23.66
N ILE A 26 9.87 -37.55 23.73
CA ILE A 26 9.19 -38.51 24.60
C ILE A 26 9.94 -38.69 25.94
N ILE A 27 9.46 -38.00 26.97
CA ILE A 27 9.01 -38.66 28.21
C ILE A 27 7.69 -38.02 28.68
N PRO A 28 6.54 -38.68 28.42
CA PRO A 28 5.35 -38.57 29.25
C PRO A 28 4.94 -39.96 29.76
N GLY A 29 5.00 -40.21 31.07
CA GLY A 29 4.59 -41.51 31.60
C GLY A 29 5.12 -41.92 32.97
N GLY A 30 5.32 -40.98 33.90
CA GLY A 30 5.52 -41.35 35.30
C GLY A 30 4.17 -41.66 35.97
N ASN A 31 3.79 -42.93 36.08
CA ASN A 31 2.67 -43.32 36.93
C ASN A 31 2.99 -43.05 38.41
N GLN A 32 2.01 -42.52 39.13
CA GLN A 32 2.12 -42.24 40.57
C GLN A 32 2.35 -43.52 41.38
N VAL A 33 3.22 -43.42 42.37
CA VAL A 33 3.07 -44.12 43.65
C VAL A 33 2.86 -43.06 44.72
N ASP A 34 1.81 -43.22 45.52
CA ASP A 34 1.37 -42.23 46.52
C ASP A 34 2.36 -42.00 47.66
N ILE A 35 2.49 -40.73 48.08
CA ILE A 35 2.63 -40.39 49.50
C ILE A 35 1.61 -39.28 49.84
N SER A 36 0.44 -39.74 50.27
CA SER A 36 -0.56 -39.13 51.15
C SER A 36 -0.47 -37.65 51.57
N ASN A 37 -1.63 -36.99 51.45
CA ASN A 37 -2.24 -36.07 52.42
C ASN A 37 -1.51 -34.76 52.81
N SER A 38 -1.97 -33.64 52.26
CA SER A 38 -2.66 -32.63 53.09
C SER A 38 -3.56 -31.65 52.30
N VAL A 39 -4.85 -31.62 52.68
CA VAL A 39 -5.70 -30.40 52.79
C VAL A 39 -6.16 -29.68 51.48
N THR A 40 -7.38 -30.01 51.04
CA THR A 40 -8.55 -29.10 50.75
C THR A 40 -8.29 -27.62 50.42
N ARG A 41 -9.02 -26.85 49.58
CA ARG A 41 -10.36 -26.80 48.93
C ARG A 41 -10.30 -25.56 47.98
N ILE A 42 -11.14 -25.25 46.98
CA ILE A 42 -12.34 -25.81 46.32
C ILE A 42 -12.30 -25.33 44.85
N ALA A 43 -12.90 -26.09 43.92
CA ALA A 43 -13.45 -25.53 42.69
C ALA A 43 -14.75 -26.29 42.33
N SER A 44 -15.77 -25.57 41.88
CA SER A 44 -16.97 -26.18 41.27
C SER A 44 -17.40 -25.37 40.06
N SER A 45 -17.41 -26.05 38.90
CA SER A 45 -17.86 -25.55 37.61
C SER A 45 -19.31 -25.98 37.35
N LYS A 46 -19.99 -25.27 36.44
CA LYS A 46 -20.98 -25.83 35.50
C LYS A 46 -21.15 -24.83 34.34
N GLN A 47 -20.73 -25.21 33.13
CA GLN A 47 -21.52 -25.87 32.08
C GLN A 47 -22.57 -24.96 31.41
N LEU A 48 -22.49 -24.83 30.08
CA LEU A 48 -23.47 -25.49 29.20
C LEU A 48 -23.06 -25.42 27.72
N THR A 49 -23.41 -26.47 26.98
CA THR A 49 -23.31 -26.60 25.52
C THR A 49 -24.73 -26.70 24.93
N ASN A 50 -24.94 -26.31 23.66
CA ASN A 50 -25.52 -27.18 22.59
C ASN A 50 -26.21 -26.45 21.41
N TYR A 51 -25.76 -26.82 20.19
CA TYR A 51 -26.52 -27.22 18.99
C TYR A 51 -27.30 -26.27 18.03
N CYS A 52 -26.88 -26.41 16.76
CA CYS A 52 -27.64 -26.55 15.48
C CYS A 52 -28.27 -25.37 14.70
N SER A 53 -27.60 -25.04 13.59
CA SER A 53 -28.04 -25.16 12.18
C SER A 53 -29.39 -24.61 11.67
N SER A 54 -29.32 -23.76 10.64
CA SER A 54 -30.08 -23.97 9.37
C SER A 54 -29.68 -23.01 8.22
N ALA A 55 -29.69 -23.58 7.01
CA ALA A 55 -29.94 -22.99 5.67
C ALA A 55 -29.12 -21.80 5.10
N VAL A 56 -28.87 -21.90 3.79
CA VAL A 56 -28.18 -20.94 2.89
C VAL A 56 -29.20 -20.39 1.88
N PRO A 57 -29.05 -19.15 1.38
CA PRO A 57 -28.89 -18.99 -0.08
C PRO A 57 -27.60 -18.25 -0.45
N GLN A 58 -26.95 -18.71 -1.52
CA GLN A 58 -25.79 -18.03 -2.11
C GLN A 58 -26.22 -16.76 -2.84
N ASN A 59 -25.35 -15.73 -2.85
CA ASN A 59 -25.46 -14.63 -3.79
C ASN A 59 -24.06 -14.17 -4.20
N ASP A 60 -23.75 -14.26 -5.49
CA ASP A 60 -22.40 -14.08 -6.03
C ASP A 60 -21.99 -12.60 -6.08
N ARG A 61 -21.14 -12.18 -5.14
CA ARG A 61 -20.46 -10.87 -5.22
C ARG A 61 -19.14 -10.79 -4.43
N ALA A 62 -18.25 -11.76 -4.63
CA ALA A 62 -16.97 -11.87 -3.92
C ALA A 62 -15.74 -12.02 -4.86
N SER A 63 -15.56 -11.12 -5.82
CA SER A 63 -14.40 -11.15 -6.74
C SER A 63 -14.01 -9.78 -7.31
N ASN A 64 -13.70 -8.79 -6.45
CA ASN A 64 -13.09 -7.51 -6.89
C ASN A 64 -12.35 -6.75 -5.75
N PHE A 65 -11.56 -7.45 -4.93
CA PHE A 65 -10.86 -6.86 -3.77
C PHE A 65 -9.35 -7.15 -3.73
N ALA A 66 -8.64 -6.94 -4.84
CA ALA A 66 -7.18 -7.07 -4.91
C ALA A 66 -6.52 -6.13 -5.94
N ALA A 67 -6.63 -4.80 -5.77
CA ALA A 67 -5.86 -3.81 -6.56
C ALA A 67 -5.78 -2.36 -6.00
N SER A 68 -6.47 -2.01 -4.91
CA SER A 68 -6.68 -0.60 -4.51
C SER A 68 -6.19 -0.22 -3.10
N GLY A 69 -5.37 -1.05 -2.46
CA GLY A 69 -5.08 -0.94 -1.02
C GLY A 69 -4.00 0.06 -0.58
N TYR A 70 -3.24 0.67 -1.51
CA TYR A 70 -1.94 1.28 -1.17
C TYR A 70 -1.74 2.78 -1.52
N GLN A 71 -2.76 3.51 -1.97
CA GLN A 71 -2.62 4.91 -2.40
C GLN A 71 -3.49 5.95 -1.66
N ASP A 72 -4.25 5.54 -0.64
CA ASP A 72 -5.12 6.47 0.10
C ASP A 72 -4.35 7.50 0.96
N ILE A 73 -3.13 7.22 1.43
CA ILE A 73 -2.49 8.00 2.52
C ILE A 73 -2.27 9.50 2.19
N PRO A 74 -1.72 9.91 1.03
CA PRO A 74 -1.56 11.33 0.70
C PRO A 74 -2.89 12.02 0.38
N ASP A 75 -3.83 11.27 -0.20
CA ASP A 75 -5.12 11.78 -0.64
C ASP A 75 -6.11 11.91 0.53
N LEU A 76 -5.86 11.18 1.62
CA LEU A 76 -6.56 11.25 2.91
C LEU A 76 -6.15 12.50 3.70
N ALA A 77 -4.93 13.01 3.53
CA ALA A 77 -4.54 14.36 3.98
C ALA A 77 -5.30 15.46 3.20
N LEU A 78 -5.53 15.27 1.89
CA LEU A 78 -6.45 16.07 1.07
C LEU A 78 -7.94 15.68 1.24
N SER A 79 -8.29 15.03 2.36
CA SER A 79 -9.66 14.66 2.72
C SER A 79 -10.09 15.17 4.10
N LYS A 80 -9.19 15.87 4.80
CA LYS A 80 -9.25 16.12 6.24
C LYS A 80 -10.24 17.23 6.65
N PHE A 81 -11.09 17.69 5.73
CA PHE A 81 -11.50 19.09 5.58
C PHE A 81 -12.51 19.70 6.57
N SER A 82 -12.99 19.00 7.60
CA SER A 82 -13.46 19.69 8.83
C SER A 82 -13.64 18.74 10.01
N ALA A 83 -13.39 19.24 11.22
CA ALA A 83 -14.01 18.77 12.46
C ALA A 83 -13.53 19.66 13.61
N MET A 84 -14.43 20.45 14.22
CA MET A 84 -14.15 21.00 15.54
C MET A 84 -15.42 21.27 16.36
N ARG A 85 -15.24 21.36 17.69
CA ARG A 85 -16.14 22.03 18.64
C ARG A 85 -15.34 22.45 19.89
N LYS A 86 -15.40 23.76 20.19
CA LYS A 86 -15.22 24.49 21.48
C LYS A 86 -13.97 24.27 22.36
N SER A 87 -13.33 25.41 22.71
CA SER A 87 -12.39 25.61 23.82
C SER A 87 -13.09 25.81 25.18
N PRO A 88 -12.32 25.90 26.29
CA PRO A 88 -12.23 27.16 27.04
C PRO A 88 -10.78 27.64 27.31
N ASN A 89 -10.62 28.72 28.09
CA ASN A 89 -9.43 29.60 28.19
C ASN A 89 -8.46 29.28 29.36
N LEU A 90 -7.23 29.85 29.30
CA LEU A 90 -6.30 30.44 30.32
C LEU A 90 -4.84 30.19 29.83
N SER A 91 -3.96 31.16 29.50
CA SER A 91 -3.32 32.29 30.23
C SER A 91 -1.97 31.94 30.91
N GLY A 92 -0.87 32.66 30.57
CA GLY A 92 0.40 32.71 31.33
C GLY A 92 1.69 32.34 30.55
N ASP A 93 2.46 33.35 30.10
CA ASP A 93 3.82 33.77 30.53
C ASP A 93 4.79 32.69 31.12
N THR A 94 6.14 32.69 30.98
CA THR A 94 7.16 33.63 30.42
C THR A 94 8.51 32.91 30.15
N GLU A 95 9.44 33.57 29.42
CA GLU A 95 10.94 33.51 29.44
C GLU A 95 11.72 32.17 29.65
N GLY A 96 12.64 31.78 28.76
CA GLY A 96 14.07 32.17 28.72
C GLY A 96 14.95 30.90 28.49
N MET A 97 16.25 30.88 28.16
CA MET A 97 17.31 31.89 28.02
C MET A 97 18.58 31.26 27.36
N MET A 98 19.37 32.06 26.63
CA MET A 98 20.78 31.92 26.17
C MET A 98 21.41 30.66 25.48
N LEU A 99 21.97 30.95 24.30
CA LEU A 99 23.27 30.52 23.71
C LEU A 99 24.50 30.87 24.62
N PRO A 100 25.78 30.42 24.41
CA PRO A 100 26.53 30.58 23.13
C PRO A 100 27.79 29.72 22.80
N ALA A 101 28.31 29.96 21.57
CA ALA A 101 29.72 29.86 21.09
C ALA A 101 30.48 28.51 21.25
N GLY A 102 31.49 28.12 20.47
CA GLY A 102 32.33 28.64 19.37
C GLY A 102 33.48 27.61 19.19
N SER A 103 34.39 27.57 18.21
CA SER A 103 34.75 28.44 17.07
C SER A 103 35.65 27.66 16.08
N ASN A 104 35.85 28.20 14.88
CA ASN A 104 36.64 27.66 13.75
C ASN A 104 38.08 27.17 14.04
N SER A 105 38.57 26.27 13.19
CA SER A 105 39.88 26.39 12.51
C SER A 105 39.88 25.65 11.15
N ARG A 106 40.89 25.91 10.30
CA ARG A 106 40.96 25.62 8.84
C ARG A 106 42.07 24.60 8.50
N GLU A 107 42.25 24.37 7.18
CA GLU A 107 43.42 23.79 6.49
C GLU A 107 43.43 22.25 6.32
N SER A 108 43.95 21.66 5.24
CA SER A 108 44.27 22.15 3.87
C SER A 108 44.29 20.94 2.90
N CYS A 109 44.49 21.17 1.59
CA CYS A 109 44.35 20.19 0.51
C CYS A 109 45.68 19.55 0.07
N SER A 110 45.69 18.27 -0.29
CA SER A 110 46.67 17.68 -1.22
C SER A 110 46.18 16.39 -1.92
N ASN A 111 46.68 16.19 -3.15
CA ASN A 111 46.49 14.98 -3.98
C ASN A 111 47.34 13.80 -3.42
N THR A 112 47.30 12.53 -3.87
CA THR A 112 47.15 11.99 -5.24
C THR A 112 46.95 10.45 -5.21
N GLU A 113 46.70 9.85 -6.39
CA GLU A 113 46.98 8.46 -6.81
C GLU A 113 46.00 7.29 -6.55
N ARG A 114 45.89 6.44 -7.57
CA ARG A 114 45.11 5.18 -7.61
C ARG A 114 46.03 3.99 -7.32
N LYS A 115 45.55 2.98 -6.56
CA LYS A 115 46.04 1.59 -6.65
C LYS A 115 44.87 0.59 -6.61
N ASN A 116 45.13 -0.60 -7.15
CA ASN A 116 44.15 -1.65 -7.47
C ASN A 116 43.51 -2.31 -6.23
N PRO A 117 42.32 -2.96 -6.36
CA PRO A 117 41.58 -3.48 -5.22
C PRO A 117 42.24 -4.71 -4.60
N THR A 118 42.63 -4.58 -3.33
CA THR A 118 42.95 -5.70 -2.43
C THR A 118 41.67 -6.38 -1.94
N SER A 119 41.73 -7.71 -1.78
CA SER A 119 40.67 -8.55 -1.21
C SER A 119 40.10 -7.96 0.08
N GLU A 120 38.85 -7.51 0.07
CA GLU A 120 38.20 -6.93 1.24
C GLU A 120 37.87 -8.00 2.29
N THR A 121 38.53 -7.88 3.44
CA THR A 121 38.15 -8.57 4.68
C THR A 121 36.85 -7.99 5.21
N VAL A 122 35.72 -8.64 4.93
CA VAL A 122 34.42 -8.24 5.49
C VAL A 122 34.39 -8.55 6.99
N ASP A 123 34.47 -7.51 7.80
CA ASP A 123 34.34 -7.61 9.26
C ASP A 123 32.88 -7.93 9.64
N ARG A 124 32.69 -8.87 10.57
CA ARG A 124 31.38 -9.48 10.88
C ARG A 124 30.92 -9.11 12.28
N SER A 125 30.18 -8.02 12.39
CA SER A 125 29.57 -7.59 13.66
C SER A 125 28.25 -8.31 13.93
N VAL A 126 28.11 -8.84 15.16
CA VAL A 126 26.88 -9.48 15.63
C VAL A 126 26.05 -8.43 16.38
N GLY A 127 25.08 -7.82 15.69
CA GLY A 127 24.14 -6.86 16.27
C GLY A 127 22.90 -7.56 16.84
N ALA A 128 22.62 -7.34 18.12
CA ALA A 128 21.45 -7.90 18.80
C ALA A 128 20.14 -7.24 18.36
N GLN A 129 19.53 -7.75 17.26
CA GLN A 129 18.06 -7.79 17.02
C GLN A 129 17.62 -8.40 15.67
N PHE A 130 18.55 -8.89 14.84
CA PHE A 130 18.21 -9.71 13.67
C PHE A 130 19.05 -10.99 13.66
N THR A 131 18.40 -12.15 13.48
CA THR A 131 19.04 -13.46 13.33
C THR A 131 19.73 -13.57 11.97
N TYR A 132 20.88 -12.92 11.82
CA TYR A 132 21.74 -13.09 10.65
C TYR A 132 22.38 -14.47 10.70
N THR A 133 21.93 -15.39 9.86
CA THR A 133 22.55 -16.72 9.72
C THR A 133 23.60 -16.68 8.63
N TYR A 134 24.83 -17.14 8.91
CA TYR A 134 25.90 -17.30 7.94
C TYR A 134 25.86 -18.68 7.26
N SER A 135 24.88 -19.52 7.59
CA SER A 135 24.71 -20.87 7.00
C SER A 135 24.71 -20.85 5.47
N PHE A 136 24.14 -19.84 4.81
CA PHE A 136 24.10 -19.73 3.34
C PHE A 136 25.48 -19.60 2.66
N LEU A 137 26.55 -19.30 3.41
CA LEU A 137 27.92 -19.19 2.90
C LEU A 137 28.69 -20.52 2.92
N GLU A 138 28.12 -21.58 3.50
CA GLU A 138 28.75 -22.90 3.61
C GLU A 138 28.48 -23.77 2.37
N THR A 139 29.46 -24.62 2.01
CA THR A 139 29.48 -25.34 0.73
C THR A 139 28.66 -26.62 0.71
N SER A 140 28.69 -27.45 1.78
CA SER A 140 27.93 -28.71 1.86
C SER A 140 26.70 -28.57 2.77
N PHE A 141 25.70 -29.42 2.57
CA PHE A 141 24.49 -29.42 3.40
C PHE A 141 24.81 -29.67 4.89
N ALA A 142 25.69 -30.62 5.19
CA ALA A 142 26.15 -30.90 6.55
C ALA A 142 26.81 -29.67 7.19
N ARG A 143 27.63 -28.91 6.45
CA ARG A 143 28.22 -27.65 6.96
C ARG A 143 27.18 -26.55 7.15
N ARG A 144 26.22 -26.41 6.23
CA ARG A 144 25.08 -25.47 6.35
C ARG A 144 24.27 -25.75 7.63
N LEU A 145 23.89 -27.01 7.86
CA LEU A 145 23.14 -27.47 9.03
C LEU A 145 23.93 -27.29 10.34
N LYS A 146 25.23 -27.60 10.32
CA LYS A 146 26.14 -27.42 11.45
C LYS A 146 26.32 -25.95 11.84
N ARG A 147 26.52 -25.06 10.85
CA ARG A 147 26.60 -23.60 11.06
C ARG A 147 25.31 -23.05 11.68
N PHE A 148 24.14 -23.44 11.14
CA PHE A 148 22.85 -23.04 11.69
C PHE A 148 22.63 -23.54 13.13
N SER A 149 23.01 -24.80 13.41
CA SER A 149 22.93 -25.39 14.76
C SER A 149 23.83 -24.66 15.77
N LEU A 150 25.03 -24.25 15.36
CA LEU A 150 25.96 -23.45 16.18
C LEU A 150 25.44 -22.04 16.44
N GLU A 151 24.87 -21.37 15.44
CA GLU A 151 24.27 -20.04 15.59
C GLU A 151 23.08 -20.06 16.56
N TYR A 152 22.21 -21.06 16.45
CA TYR A 152 21.09 -21.28 17.37
C TYR A 152 21.57 -21.57 18.80
N ALA A 153 22.55 -22.46 18.95
CA ALA A 153 23.17 -22.73 20.25
C ALA A 153 23.82 -21.47 20.85
N PHE A 154 24.48 -20.65 20.04
CA PHE A 154 25.11 -19.40 20.50
C PHE A 154 24.08 -18.34 20.93
N GLN A 155 22.94 -18.22 20.26
CA GLN A 155 21.86 -17.32 20.68
C GLN A 155 21.34 -17.67 22.08
N ILE A 156 21.10 -18.97 22.34
CA ILE A 156 20.69 -19.46 23.66
C ILE A 156 21.84 -19.36 24.68
N PHE A 157 23.10 -19.47 24.24
CA PHE A 157 24.28 -19.24 25.07
C PHE A 157 24.50 -17.77 25.43
N ASP A 158 24.08 -16.81 24.62
CA ASP A 158 24.31 -15.37 24.83
C ASP A 158 23.12 -14.66 25.51
N ASP A 159 21.87 -15.07 25.25
CA ASP A 159 20.70 -14.47 25.91
C ASP A 159 20.58 -14.92 27.39
N PRO A 160 20.66 -14.00 28.38
CA PRO A 160 20.48 -14.34 29.79
C PRO A 160 19.03 -14.66 30.19
N HIS A 161 18.03 -14.46 29.31
CA HIS A 161 16.62 -14.76 29.56
C HIS A 161 16.16 -16.11 28.96
N SER A 162 17.08 -16.87 28.36
CA SER A 162 16.80 -18.19 27.80
C SER A 162 16.21 -19.14 28.84
N ASP A 163 15.22 -19.95 28.44
CA ASP A 163 14.60 -20.96 29.30
C ASP A 163 15.66 -21.94 29.87
N PRO A 164 15.76 -22.08 31.21
CA PRO A 164 16.67 -23.04 31.84
C PRO A 164 16.53 -24.48 31.35
N HIS A 165 15.32 -24.90 30.93
CA HIS A 165 15.12 -26.25 30.39
C HIS A 165 15.73 -26.42 29.00
N GLU A 166 15.61 -25.43 28.11
CA GLU A 166 16.28 -25.42 26.79
C GLU A 166 17.81 -25.32 26.92
N VAL A 167 18.30 -24.47 27.83
CA VAL A 167 19.72 -24.38 28.17
C VAL A 167 20.24 -25.74 28.67
N PHE A 168 19.52 -26.41 29.56
CA PHE A 168 19.90 -27.75 30.02
C PHE A 168 19.85 -28.78 28.88
N ARG A 169 18.80 -28.75 28.04
CA ARG A 169 18.60 -29.68 26.91
C ARG A 169 19.73 -29.63 25.89
N LEU A 170 20.20 -28.43 25.54
CA LEU A 170 21.26 -28.24 24.54
C LEU A 170 22.67 -28.48 25.10
N PHE A 171 22.92 -28.10 26.36
CA PHE A 171 24.27 -28.10 26.95
C PHE A 171 24.51 -29.21 28.00
N ARG A 172 23.58 -30.19 28.14
CA ARG A 172 23.73 -31.34 29.05
C ARG A 172 24.98 -32.20 28.83
N LEU A 173 25.50 -32.27 27.60
CA LEU A 173 26.68 -33.10 27.28
C LEU A 173 28.01 -32.47 27.71
N VAL A 174 28.12 -31.15 27.65
CA VAL A 174 29.33 -30.39 28.02
C VAL A 174 28.87 -29.14 28.78
N PRO A 175 29.23 -28.97 30.05
CA PRO A 175 28.66 -27.93 30.92
C PRO A 175 29.24 -26.52 30.64
N CYS A 176 29.19 -26.07 29.38
CA CYS A 176 29.74 -24.80 28.89
C CYS A 176 29.23 -23.58 29.67
N PHE A 177 28.02 -23.66 30.24
CA PHE A 177 27.42 -22.61 31.05
C PHE A 177 28.09 -22.41 32.42
N ARG A 178 28.75 -23.43 33.00
CA ARG A 178 29.43 -23.30 34.31
C ARG A 178 30.62 -22.34 34.25
N GLU A 179 31.27 -22.24 33.10
CA GLU A 179 32.39 -21.33 32.84
C GLU A 179 32.07 -20.39 31.67
N ARG A 180 30.86 -19.79 31.66
CA ARG A 180 30.32 -18.98 30.54
C ARG A 180 31.32 -17.94 30.02
N ALA A 181 31.98 -17.20 30.92
CA ALA A 181 32.97 -16.18 30.56
C ALA A 181 34.20 -16.72 29.80
N LYS A 182 34.59 -17.98 30.05
CA LYS A 182 35.72 -18.65 29.39
C LYS A 182 35.31 -19.32 28.08
N MET A 183 34.09 -19.85 28.00
CA MET A 183 33.56 -20.47 26.79
C MET A 183 33.10 -19.46 25.73
N TYR A 184 32.68 -18.25 26.15
CA TYR A 184 32.23 -17.19 25.25
C TYR A 184 33.18 -16.86 24.07
N PRO A 185 34.50 -16.60 24.28
CA PRO A 185 35.41 -16.32 23.16
C PRO A 185 35.47 -17.47 22.14
N TYR A 186 35.58 -18.72 22.59
CA TYR A 186 35.60 -19.89 21.69
C TYR A 186 34.29 -20.06 20.91
N PHE A 187 33.14 -19.84 21.56
CA PHE A 187 31.84 -19.95 20.91
C PHE A 187 31.63 -18.84 19.87
N LYS A 188 32.02 -17.62 20.21
CA LYS A 188 31.99 -16.47 19.31
C LYS A 188 32.91 -16.68 18.11
N GLU A 189 34.12 -17.21 18.31
CA GLU A 189 35.05 -17.55 17.23
C GLU A 189 34.46 -18.60 16.28
N LEU A 190 33.86 -19.68 16.80
CA LEU A 190 33.19 -20.70 15.98
C LEU A 190 32.10 -20.09 15.10
N VAL A 191 31.23 -19.25 15.65
CA VAL A 191 30.11 -18.63 14.91
C VAL A 191 30.59 -17.58 13.90
N THR A 192 31.58 -16.76 14.26
CA THR A 192 32.11 -15.71 13.35
C THR A 192 33.06 -16.24 12.29
N SER A 193 33.60 -17.46 12.45
CA SER A 193 34.62 -18.08 11.59
C SER A 193 34.33 -17.99 10.08
N ASN A 194 35.38 -17.78 9.30
CA ASN A 194 35.30 -17.60 7.86
C ASN A 194 35.01 -18.91 7.11
N ARG A 195 34.60 -18.80 5.84
CA ARG A 195 34.28 -19.93 4.95
C ARG A 195 35.47 -20.90 4.90
N GLY A 196 35.20 -22.19 5.07
CA GLY A 196 36.24 -23.24 5.04
C GLY A 196 36.93 -23.53 6.39
N HIS A 197 36.81 -22.66 7.41
CA HIS A 197 37.34 -22.98 8.74
C HIS A 197 36.57 -24.15 9.41
N SER A 198 37.22 -24.80 10.39
CA SER A 198 36.59 -25.82 11.21
C SER A 198 35.42 -25.24 12.00
N LEU A 199 34.29 -25.96 11.99
CA LEU A 199 33.12 -25.68 12.82
C LEU A 199 33.11 -26.53 14.11
N GLU A 200 34.26 -27.10 14.46
CA GLU A 200 34.49 -27.91 15.66
C GLU A 200 35.80 -27.52 16.34
N ILE A 201 35.77 -27.56 17.67
CA ILE A 201 36.97 -27.44 18.51
C ILE A 201 37.59 -28.84 18.59
N SER A 202 38.68 -29.06 17.87
CA SER A 202 39.35 -30.37 17.75
C SER A 202 39.86 -30.96 19.07
N SER A 203 40.05 -30.13 20.11
CA SER A 203 40.43 -30.57 21.45
C SER A 203 39.27 -31.13 22.28
N LEU A 204 38.02 -30.89 21.89
CA LEU A 204 36.84 -31.48 22.54
C LEU A 204 36.56 -32.88 21.99
N PRO A 205 36.04 -33.80 22.83
CA PRO A 205 35.67 -35.14 22.39
C PRO A 205 34.37 -35.12 21.57
N PHE A 206 34.33 -35.91 20.49
CA PHE A 206 33.10 -36.17 19.75
C PHE A 206 32.35 -37.33 20.41
N TYR A 207 31.10 -37.13 20.83
CA TYR A 207 30.33 -38.16 21.52
C TYR A 207 29.47 -38.97 20.54
N THR A 208 29.85 -40.23 20.29
CA THR A 208 29.16 -41.17 19.39
C THR A 208 27.94 -41.82 20.04
N ILE A 209 27.08 -41.00 20.64
CA ILE A 209 25.81 -41.44 21.26
C ILE A 209 24.90 -41.94 20.13
N GLY A 210 24.20 -43.07 20.33
CA GLY A 210 23.22 -43.59 19.37
C GLY A 210 23.74 -43.78 17.93
N GLY A 211 25.03 -44.03 17.74
CA GLY A 211 25.66 -44.16 16.42
C GLY A 211 25.98 -42.84 15.70
N ALA A 212 25.80 -41.67 16.34
CA ALA A 212 26.10 -40.38 15.71
C ALA A 212 27.56 -40.32 15.21
N GLY A 213 27.73 -39.88 13.97
CA GLY A 213 28.98 -39.86 13.22
C GLY A 213 29.41 -41.21 12.63
N THR A 214 28.56 -42.25 12.67
CA THR A 214 28.90 -43.60 12.19
C THR A 214 27.86 -44.23 11.25
N HIS A 215 26.68 -43.62 11.08
CA HIS A 215 25.61 -44.18 10.23
C HIS A 215 25.91 -44.00 8.74
N TYR A 216 26.52 -42.87 8.37
CA TYR A 216 26.92 -42.57 6.99
C TYR A 216 28.32 -41.93 6.95
N ALA A 217 29.35 -42.73 7.25
CA ALA A 217 30.74 -42.29 7.18
C ALA A 217 31.18 -42.02 5.73
N ASP A 218 31.92 -40.92 5.52
CA ASP A 218 32.61 -40.64 4.26
C ASP A 218 33.67 -41.74 4.01
N ILE A 219 33.96 -42.05 2.74
CA ILE A 219 34.92 -43.09 2.35
C ILE A 219 36.20 -42.40 1.85
N ASP A 220 37.38 -42.82 2.35
CA ASP A 220 38.67 -42.32 1.87
C ASP A 220 39.04 -42.85 0.47
N ASP A 221 40.08 -42.29 -0.15
CA ASP A 221 40.57 -42.71 -1.47
C ASP A 221 41.03 -44.19 -1.52
N ALA A 222 41.15 -44.86 -0.36
CA ALA A 222 41.51 -46.26 -0.21
C ALA A 222 40.33 -47.18 0.17
N GLY A 223 39.10 -46.66 0.23
CA GLY A 223 37.88 -47.43 0.48
C GLY A 223 37.49 -47.59 1.96
N ASN A 224 38.15 -46.90 2.89
CA ASN A 224 37.90 -47.03 4.34
C ASN A 224 36.93 -45.95 4.85
N PRO A 225 36.03 -46.27 5.81
CA PRO A 225 35.15 -45.28 6.43
C PRO A 225 35.91 -44.33 7.37
N MET A 226 35.76 -43.03 7.13
CA MET A 226 36.31 -41.95 7.93
C MET A 226 35.38 -41.56 9.07
N TYR A 227 35.73 -41.97 10.29
CA TYR A 227 34.99 -41.61 11.51
C TYR A 227 35.45 -40.26 12.11
N PRO A 228 34.60 -39.60 12.92
CA PRO A 228 34.96 -38.33 13.58
C PRO A 228 36.20 -38.48 14.47
N PRO A 229 37.21 -37.59 14.35
CA PRO A 229 38.39 -37.64 15.21
C PRO A 229 38.02 -37.36 16.68
N ASN A 230 38.78 -37.95 17.61
CA ASN A 230 38.56 -37.82 19.06
C ASN A 230 37.18 -38.34 19.53
N SER A 231 36.65 -39.37 18.87
CA SER A 231 35.43 -40.09 19.26
C SER A 231 35.56 -40.71 20.65
N ARG A 232 34.62 -40.44 21.57
CA ARG A 232 34.58 -41.02 22.94
C ARG A 232 33.14 -41.32 23.37
N VAL A 233 32.99 -42.24 24.32
CA VAL A 233 31.71 -42.41 25.06
C VAL A 233 31.63 -41.42 26.25
N PRO A 234 30.45 -40.89 26.59
CA PRO A 234 30.27 -39.87 27.64
C PRO A 234 30.35 -40.42 29.07
N ARG A 235 31.50 -41.01 29.46
CA ARG A 235 31.73 -41.64 30.78
C ARG A 235 31.38 -40.75 31.98
N ARG A 236 31.49 -39.42 31.85
CA ARG A 236 31.20 -38.45 32.92
C ARG A 236 29.71 -38.29 33.23
N ILE A 237 28.84 -38.71 32.32
CA ILE A 237 27.38 -38.69 32.46
C ILE A 237 26.90 -40.06 32.95
N LEU A 238 27.48 -41.12 32.39
CA LEU A 238 27.22 -42.52 32.77
C LEU A 238 27.67 -42.84 34.22
N GLY A 239 28.74 -42.19 34.70
CA GLY A 239 29.33 -42.41 36.04
C GLY A 239 28.53 -41.86 37.23
N ILE A 240 27.23 -41.57 37.08
CA ILE A 240 26.33 -41.11 38.16
C ILE A 240 25.41 -42.25 38.64
N LEU A 241 25.31 -43.35 37.89
CA LEU A 241 24.49 -44.52 38.23
C LEU A 241 25.26 -45.52 39.11
N PRO A 242 24.62 -46.18 40.09
CA PRO A 242 25.27 -47.20 40.91
C PRO A 242 25.65 -48.42 40.06
N MET A 243 26.93 -48.82 40.17
CA MET A 243 27.46 -49.99 39.45
C MET A 243 26.91 -51.29 40.07
N SER A 244 26.00 -51.95 39.37
CA SER A 244 25.69 -53.36 39.63
C SER A 244 26.86 -54.22 39.14
N THR A 245 27.60 -54.80 40.08
CA THR A 245 28.63 -55.81 39.80
C THR A 245 28.02 -57.17 39.48
N GLU A 246 28.78 -58.02 38.77
CA GLU A 246 28.50 -59.42 38.38
C GLU A 246 27.80 -59.62 37.01
N GLY A 247 28.61 -59.95 35.98
CA GLY A 247 28.21 -60.23 34.59
C GLY A 247 29.44 -60.33 33.66
N ASP A 248 29.37 -61.13 32.58
CA ASP A 248 30.54 -61.54 31.75
C ASP A 248 31.16 -60.42 30.87
N PRO A 249 32.48 -60.45 30.55
CA PRO A 249 33.22 -59.21 30.27
C PRO A 249 33.24 -58.66 28.83
N GLN A 250 32.62 -59.30 27.82
CA GLN A 250 32.92 -58.96 26.42
C GLN A 250 31.74 -58.59 25.51
N ASN A 251 30.51 -59.06 25.77
CA ASN A 251 29.32 -58.71 24.96
C ASN A 251 28.31 -57.81 25.69
N ASP A 252 28.18 -57.91 27.02
CA ASP A 252 27.19 -57.11 27.78
C ASP A 252 27.54 -55.63 27.91
N ILE A 253 28.79 -55.24 27.69
CA ILE A 253 29.24 -53.85 27.84
C ILE A 253 28.49 -52.90 26.89
N SER A 254 28.17 -53.34 25.66
CA SER A 254 27.47 -52.50 24.68
C SER A 254 25.99 -52.32 25.04
N GLN A 255 25.29 -53.40 25.42
CA GLN A 255 23.88 -53.36 25.82
C GLN A 255 23.70 -52.60 27.15
N THR A 256 24.59 -52.84 28.12
CA THR A 256 24.58 -52.13 29.41
C THR A 256 24.86 -50.63 29.21
N GLN A 257 25.79 -50.25 28.34
CA GLN A 257 26.02 -48.83 28.01
C GLN A 257 24.82 -48.20 27.29
N GLN A 258 24.16 -48.92 26.38
CA GLN A 258 22.96 -48.42 25.68
C GLN A 258 21.79 -48.22 26.67
N ALA A 259 21.57 -49.17 27.58
CA ALA A 259 20.57 -49.04 28.65
C ALA A 259 20.89 -47.89 29.62
N GLN A 260 22.17 -47.65 29.95
CA GLN A 260 22.58 -46.49 30.75
C GLN A 260 22.38 -45.16 29.99
N LEU A 261 22.60 -45.13 28.67
CA LEU A 261 22.27 -43.96 27.85
C LEU A 261 20.76 -43.72 27.78
N GLU A 262 19.94 -44.77 27.69
CA GLU A 262 18.47 -44.68 27.78
C GLU A 262 18.03 -44.09 29.13
N LEU A 263 18.56 -44.60 30.25
CA LEU A 263 18.33 -44.06 31.60
C LEU A 263 18.72 -42.57 31.74
N CYS A 264 19.76 -42.12 31.02
CA CYS A 264 20.18 -40.71 31.00
C CYS A 264 19.42 -39.85 29.97
N GLY A 265 18.40 -40.37 29.27
CA GLY A 265 17.64 -39.63 28.26
C GLY A 265 18.41 -39.38 26.95
N PHE A 266 19.28 -40.33 26.59
CA PHE A 266 20.08 -40.38 25.35
C PHE A 266 19.83 -41.67 24.55
N GLY A 267 18.68 -42.31 24.76
CA GLY A 267 18.27 -43.52 24.05
C GLY A 267 18.03 -43.32 22.54
N GLY A 268 17.95 -44.45 21.83
CA GLY A 268 17.66 -44.49 20.39
C GLY A 268 18.84 -44.12 19.47
N ASP A 269 18.52 -43.95 18.18
CA ASP A 269 19.47 -43.58 17.14
C ASP A 269 19.63 -42.05 17.07
N TRP A 270 20.88 -41.59 17.06
CA TRP A 270 21.24 -40.18 16.94
C TRP A 270 22.07 -39.98 15.68
N PHE A 271 21.86 -38.86 15.00
CA PHE A 271 22.47 -38.53 13.71
C PHE A 271 23.26 -37.23 13.84
N ASP A 272 24.52 -37.21 13.40
CA ASP A 272 25.28 -35.97 13.24
C ASP A 272 24.87 -35.24 11.94
N CYS A 273 25.39 -34.04 11.71
CA CYS A 273 25.02 -33.26 10.52
C CYS A 273 25.41 -33.93 9.18
N ARG A 274 26.37 -34.86 9.17
CA ARG A 274 26.76 -35.67 7.99
C ARG A 274 25.88 -36.90 7.87
N ASP A 275 25.56 -37.58 8.97
CA ASP A 275 24.62 -38.71 8.94
C ASP A 275 23.26 -38.28 8.37
N VAL A 276 22.79 -37.06 8.70
CA VAL A 276 21.57 -36.49 8.10
C VAL A 276 21.74 -36.24 6.58
N GLU A 277 22.91 -35.78 6.12
CA GLU A 277 23.20 -35.63 4.69
C GLU A 277 23.20 -36.99 3.96
N GLY A 278 23.87 -37.98 4.53
CA GLY A 278 23.96 -39.35 4.00
C GLY A 278 22.61 -40.06 3.97
N TYR A 279 21.79 -39.94 5.03
CA TYR A 279 20.43 -40.47 5.10
C TYR A 279 19.52 -39.89 4.01
N LEU A 280 19.62 -38.58 3.77
CA LEU A 280 18.86 -37.91 2.72
C LEU A 280 19.35 -38.32 1.31
N LYS A 281 20.67 -38.43 1.10
CA LYS A 281 21.25 -38.94 -0.15
C LYS A 281 20.83 -40.39 -0.43
N ALA A 282 20.84 -41.26 0.58
CA ALA A 282 20.36 -42.65 0.50
C ALA A 282 18.85 -42.75 0.21
N ARG A 283 18.08 -41.70 0.51
CA ARG A 283 16.65 -41.55 0.18
C ARG A 283 16.39 -40.90 -1.19
N GLY A 284 17.42 -40.66 -2.00
CA GLY A 284 17.30 -40.09 -3.36
C GLY A 284 17.19 -38.56 -3.42
N VAL A 285 17.54 -37.85 -2.34
CA VAL A 285 17.54 -36.38 -2.31
C VAL A 285 18.89 -35.86 -2.82
N GLN A 286 18.90 -35.07 -3.90
CA GLN A 286 20.11 -34.37 -4.34
C GLN A 286 20.32 -33.11 -3.49
N LEU A 287 21.47 -33.01 -2.83
CA LEU A 287 21.82 -31.93 -1.89
C LEU A 287 23.00 -31.06 -2.35
N ASP A 288 23.57 -31.37 -3.51
CA ASP A 288 24.83 -30.79 -3.99
C ASP A 288 24.66 -29.42 -4.68
N GLU A 289 23.42 -28.95 -4.86
CA GLU A 289 23.13 -27.61 -5.38
C GLU A 289 22.82 -26.60 -4.25
N SER A 290 23.22 -25.35 -4.49
CA SER A 290 23.13 -24.24 -3.52
C SER A 290 21.74 -23.58 -3.48
N THR A 291 20.69 -24.30 -3.86
CA THR A 291 19.31 -23.83 -3.86
C THR A 291 18.67 -23.97 -2.47
N VAL A 292 17.72 -23.08 -2.17
CA VAL A 292 16.98 -23.04 -0.88
C VAL A 292 15.92 -24.16 -0.80
N CYS A 293 15.71 -24.90 -1.88
CA CYS A 293 14.85 -26.08 -1.98
C CYS A 293 15.59 -27.19 -2.75
N PRO A 294 15.97 -28.31 -2.11
CA PRO A 294 16.61 -29.42 -2.82
C PRO A 294 15.62 -30.15 -3.73
N SER A 295 16.05 -30.53 -4.93
CA SER A 295 15.26 -31.30 -5.88
C SER A 295 15.38 -32.81 -5.64
N MET A 296 14.27 -33.55 -5.70
CA MET A 296 14.27 -35.00 -5.68
C MET A 296 14.21 -35.54 -7.11
N ARG A 297 15.03 -36.54 -7.45
CA ARG A 297 14.85 -37.35 -8.67
C ARG A 297 14.34 -38.73 -8.29
N TYR A 298 13.13 -39.07 -8.74
CA TYR A 298 12.60 -40.42 -8.61
C TYR A 298 13.35 -41.34 -9.59
N VAL A 299 14.13 -42.30 -9.08
CA VAL A 299 14.68 -43.39 -9.89
C VAL A 299 13.65 -44.52 -9.85
N PRO A 300 12.96 -44.84 -10.96
CA PRO A 300 11.96 -45.90 -10.96
C PRO A 300 12.64 -47.27 -10.77
N SER A 301 12.13 -48.07 -9.84
CA SER A 301 12.34 -49.52 -9.88
C SER A 301 11.74 -50.08 -11.18
N GLU A 302 12.40 -51.07 -11.78
CA GLU A 302 11.93 -51.74 -12.99
C GLU A 302 10.54 -52.36 -12.79
N ASN A 303 9.50 -51.67 -13.26
CA ASN A 303 8.32 -52.28 -13.88
C ASN A 303 7.52 -51.19 -14.60
N GLY A 304 7.26 -51.40 -15.89
CA GLY A 304 6.82 -50.34 -16.79
C GLY A 304 5.35 -49.94 -16.63
N LEU A 305 5.11 -48.64 -16.45
CA LEU A 305 4.02 -47.90 -17.10
C LEU A 305 4.37 -46.41 -17.03
N GLY A 306 4.86 -45.87 -18.15
CA GLY A 306 5.41 -44.52 -18.21
C GLY A 306 4.34 -43.45 -17.97
N ARG A 307 4.54 -42.64 -16.93
CA ARG A 307 3.91 -41.33 -16.79
C ARG A 307 5.02 -40.31 -16.57
N GLU A 308 5.23 -39.43 -17.54
CA GLU A 308 6.27 -38.40 -17.47
C GLU A 308 6.05 -37.49 -16.26
N SER A 309 6.86 -37.66 -15.22
CA SER A 309 6.98 -36.70 -14.13
C SER A 309 7.68 -35.44 -14.64
N ARG A 310 6.91 -34.51 -15.19
CA ARG A 310 7.40 -33.18 -15.57
C ARG A 310 7.84 -32.41 -14.33
N ASN A 311 9.13 -32.46 -14.04
CA ASN A 311 9.77 -31.54 -13.12
C ASN A 311 9.63 -30.13 -13.70
N ILE A 312 8.75 -29.31 -13.11
CA ILE A 312 8.70 -27.88 -13.40
C ILE A 312 9.85 -27.23 -12.63
N THR A 313 11.04 -27.23 -13.23
CA THR A 313 12.04 -26.22 -12.92
C THR A 313 11.42 -24.87 -13.27
N PHE A 314 11.26 -23.99 -12.28
CA PHE A 314 11.01 -22.59 -12.55
C PHE A 314 12.33 -21.98 -13.02
N ASP A 315 12.73 -22.28 -14.26
CA ASP A 315 13.89 -21.65 -14.87
C ASP A 315 13.67 -20.14 -14.87
N LEU A 316 14.73 -19.40 -14.56
CA LEU A 316 14.69 -17.94 -14.53
C LEU A 316 14.23 -17.38 -15.89
N GLU A 317 14.54 -18.10 -16.96
CA GLU A 317 14.07 -17.90 -18.32
C GLU A 317 12.53 -17.93 -18.40
N TYR A 318 11.87 -19.05 -18.05
CA TYR A 318 10.39 -19.12 -18.00
C TYR A 318 9.77 -18.05 -17.10
N PHE A 319 10.38 -17.71 -15.97
CA PHE A 319 9.88 -16.64 -15.11
C PHE A 319 9.97 -15.27 -15.80
N THR A 320 11.07 -14.98 -16.52
CA THR A 320 11.19 -13.76 -17.32
C THR A 320 10.24 -13.75 -18.52
N GLU A 321 10.01 -14.88 -19.20
CA GLU A 321 9.00 -15.01 -20.25
C GLU A 321 7.59 -14.73 -19.74
N ILE A 322 7.23 -15.25 -18.55
CA ILE A 322 5.95 -14.97 -17.90
C ILE A 322 5.81 -13.49 -17.56
N ILE A 323 6.87 -12.85 -17.04
CA ILE A 323 6.86 -11.40 -16.75
C ILE A 323 6.72 -10.59 -18.04
N VAL A 324 7.48 -10.89 -19.08
CA VAL A 324 7.43 -10.19 -20.37
C VAL A 324 6.07 -10.38 -21.03
N GLY A 325 5.54 -11.62 -21.04
CA GLY A 325 4.20 -11.93 -21.53
C GLY A 325 3.12 -11.16 -20.75
N TYR A 326 3.20 -11.11 -19.42
CA TYR A 326 2.31 -10.31 -18.59
C TYR A 326 2.42 -8.81 -18.90
N MET A 327 3.63 -8.26 -19.05
CA MET A 327 3.83 -6.86 -19.44
C MET A 327 3.25 -6.54 -20.83
N VAL A 328 3.35 -7.47 -21.78
CA VAL A 328 2.73 -7.35 -23.11
C VAL A 328 1.20 -7.35 -23.00
N VAL A 329 0.62 -8.24 -22.18
CA VAL A 329 -0.83 -8.27 -21.92
C VAL A 329 -1.29 -6.98 -21.23
N VAL A 330 -0.57 -6.49 -20.21
CA VAL A 330 -0.85 -5.20 -19.54
C VAL A 330 -0.81 -4.06 -20.55
N LYS A 331 0.24 -3.99 -21.38
CA LYS A 331 0.39 -2.97 -22.42
C LYS A 331 -0.76 -3.03 -23.42
N PHE A 332 -1.10 -4.20 -23.95
CA PHE A 332 -2.21 -4.36 -24.90
C PHE A 332 -3.54 -3.89 -24.27
N ARG A 333 -3.90 -4.46 -23.11
CA ARG A 333 -5.17 -4.17 -22.42
C ARG A 333 -5.30 -2.70 -21.96
N ARG A 334 -4.21 -2.03 -21.62
CA ARG A 334 -4.24 -0.59 -21.25
C ARG A 334 -4.44 0.34 -22.45
N TYR A 335 -3.89 0.01 -23.61
CA TYR A 335 -4.04 0.83 -24.81
C TYR A 335 -5.31 0.50 -25.60
N GLU A 336 -5.92 -0.68 -25.38
CA GLU A 336 -7.18 -1.13 -26.00
C GLU A 336 -8.31 -0.08 -25.90
N ARG A 337 -8.54 0.50 -24.71
CA ARG A 337 -9.58 1.52 -24.50
C ARG A 337 -9.27 2.86 -25.17
N MET A 338 -8.00 3.29 -25.13
CA MET A 338 -7.57 4.51 -25.82
C MET A 338 -7.75 4.36 -27.35
N ALA A 339 -7.33 3.22 -27.89
CA ALA A 339 -7.53 2.89 -29.30
C ALA A 339 -9.01 2.83 -29.68
N SER A 340 -9.90 2.26 -28.84
CA SER A 340 -11.34 2.24 -29.14
C SER A 340 -11.97 3.65 -29.20
N ILE A 341 -11.49 4.58 -28.37
CA ILE A 341 -11.92 6.00 -28.39
C ILE A 341 -11.40 6.72 -29.65
N GLU A 342 -10.19 6.41 -30.10
CA GLU A 342 -9.54 7.08 -31.23
C GLU A 342 -9.96 6.54 -32.62
N VAL A 343 -10.26 5.25 -32.74
CA VAL A 343 -10.59 4.55 -33.99
C VAL A 343 -11.64 5.24 -34.89
N PRO A 344 -12.69 5.90 -34.36
CA PRO A 344 -13.64 6.68 -35.17
C PRO A 344 -13.04 7.93 -35.82
N PHE A 345 -12.05 8.57 -35.20
CA PHE A 345 -11.48 9.87 -35.62
C PHE A 345 -10.13 9.76 -36.32
N LEU A 346 -9.43 8.63 -36.17
CA LEU A 346 -8.15 8.37 -36.84
C LEU A 346 -8.27 8.31 -38.38
N HIS A 347 -7.18 8.65 -39.07
CA HIS A 347 -7.04 8.58 -40.53
C HIS A 347 -8.12 9.35 -41.33
N GLY A 348 -8.66 10.44 -40.79
CA GLY A 348 -9.65 11.26 -41.48
C GLY A 348 -11.02 10.60 -41.68
N ARG A 349 -11.29 9.48 -40.97
CA ARG A 349 -12.60 8.80 -40.99
C ARG A 349 -13.74 9.71 -40.54
N ARG A 350 -13.45 10.59 -39.58
CA ARG A 350 -14.38 11.58 -39.04
C ARG A 350 -13.62 12.76 -38.46
N GLU A 351 -14.12 13.97 -38.68
CA GLU A 351 -13.55 15.18 -38.08
C GLU A 351 -13.96 15.35 -36.61
N LEU A 352 -13.01 15.83 -35.79
CA LEU A 352 -13.27 16.25 -34.39
C LEU A 352 -14.35 17.34 -34.25
N SER A 353 -14.63 18.10 -35.31
CA SER A 353 -15.70 19.11 -35.41
C SER A 353 -17.10 18.52 -35.21
N THR A 354 -17.25 17.22 -35.52
CA THR A 354 -18.54 16.50 -35.52
C THR A 354 -18.79 15.72 -34.23
N MET A 355 -17.91 15.79 -33.23
CA MET A 355 -18.10 15.11 -31.94
C MET A 355 -19.35 15.66 -31.24
N THR A 356 -20.27 14.76 -30.89
CA THR A 356 -21.52 15.11 -30.20
C THR A 356 -21.30 15.36 -28.71
N THR A 357 -22.29 15.98 -28.06
CA THR A 357 -22.31 16.13 -26.60
C THR A 357 -22.28 14.77 -25.88
N ASP A 358 -22.97 13.76 -26.42
CA ASP A 358 -23.13 12.45 -25.77
C ASP A 358 -21.86 11.61 -25.88
N GLU A 359 -21.19 11.65 -27.03
CA GLU A 359 -19.88 11.01 -27.22
C GLU A 359 -18.81 11.64 -26.32
N ALA A 360 -18.82 12.97 -26.19
CA ALA A 360 -17.92 13.66 -25.27
C ALA A 360 -18.19 13.25 -23.80
N HIS A 361 -19.46 13.11 -23.42
CA HIS A 361 -19.85 12.60 -22.11
C HIS A 361 -19.41 11.13 -21.89
N GLU A 362 -19.55 10.26 -22.90
CA GLU A 362 -19.11 8.87 -22.81
C GLU A 362 -17.59 8.78 -22.65
N ILE A 363 -16.82 9.49 -23.49
CA ILE A 363 -15.35 9.53 -23.40
C ILE A 363 -14.90 10.02 -22.02
N ILE A 364 -15.47 11.12 -21.51
CA ILE A 364 -15.16 11.65 -20.18
C ILE A 364 -15.55 10.65 -19.07
N SER A 365 -16.66 9.92 -19.23
CA SER A 365 -17.08 8.87 -18.31
C SER A 365 -16.09 7.70 -18.28
N GLN A 366 -15.63 7.22 -19.44
CA GLN A 366 -14.58 6.21 -19.53
C GLN A 366 -13.27 6.67 -18.86
N LEU A 367 -12.87 7.92 -19.08
CA LEU A 367 -11.67 8.52 -18.46
C LEU A 367 -11.80 8.64 -16.93
N GLN A 368 -12.91 9.19 -16.43
CA GLN A 368 -13.08 9.50 -15.00
C GLN A 368 -13.46 8.28 -14.13
N GLU A 369 -13.98 7.20 -14.72
CA GLU A 369 -14.42 6.00 -13.99
C GLU A 369 -13.46 4.82 -14.13
N PHE A 370 -12.76 4.67 -15.27
CA PHE A 370 -11.89 3.53 -15.53
C PHE A 370 -10.40 3.89 -15.57
N GLU A 371 -9.97 4.84 -16.41
CA GLU A 371 -8.54 5.10 -16.66
C GLU A 371 -7.88 5.99 -15.62
N PHE A 372 -8.43 7.18 -15.38
CA PHE A 372 -7.81 8.25 -14.60
C PHE A 372 -8.68 8.74 -13.42
N PRO A 373 -9.38 7.87 -12.65
CA PRO A 373 -10.22 8.32 -11.54
C PRO A 373 -9.44 9.09 -10.47
N TYR A 374 -8.15 8.76 -10.27
CA TYR A 374 -7.26 9.50 -9.37
C TYR A 374 -6.99 10.92 -9.90
N ALA A 375 -6.51 11.07 -11.15
CA ALA A 375 -6.26 12.39 -11.71
C ALA A 375 -7.52 13.27 -11.79
N PHE A 376 -8.67 12.75 -12.24
CA PHE A 376 -9.94 13.50 -12.23
C PHE A 376 -10.42 13.83 -10.81
N GLY A 377 -10.07 13.02 -9.80
CA GLY A 377 -10.27 13.30 -8.39
C GLY A 377 -9.38 14.44 -7.88
N LYS A 378 -8.09 14.39 -8.23
CA LYS A 378 -7.07 15.34 -7.78
C LYS A 378 -7.18 16.70 -8.48
N ALA A 379 -7.41 16.71 -9.80
CA ALA A 379 -7.63 17.91 -10.60
C ALA A 379 -8.74 18.80 -10.01
N ARG A 380 -9.92 18.23 -9.71
CA ARG A 380 -11.02 18.95 -9.06
C ARG A 380 -10.62 19.54 -7.70
N LYS A 381 -9.81 18.83 -6.89
CA LYS A 381 -9.29 19.37 -5.61
C LYS A 381 -8.31 20.52 -5.82
N ILE A 382 -7.48 20.47 -6.88
CA ILE A 382 -6.51 21.50 -7.23
C ILE A 382 -7.23 22.75 -7.78
N ALA A 383 -8.17 22.61 -8.72
CA ALA A 383 -8.99 23.73 -9.21
C ALA A 383 -9.74 24.44 -8.05
N LEU A 384 -10.34 23.69 -7.12
CA LEU A 384 -10.96 24.27 -5.91
C LEU A 384 -9.96 24.95 -4.95
N LEU A 385 -8.68 24.58 -5.00
CA LEU A 385 -7.62 25.26 -4.27
C LEU A 385 -7.15 26.54 -5.00
N LYS A 386 -7.01 26.49 -6.34
CA LYS A 386 -6.62 27.60 -7.21
C LYS A 386 -7.64 28.74 -7.25
N ALA A 387 -8.94 28.44 -7.13
CA ALA A 387 -9.97 29.45 -6.85
C ALA A 387 -9.68 30.26 -5.55
N GLY A 388 -8.86 29.74 -4.64
CA GLY A 388 -8.36 30.46 -3.48
C GLY A 388 -7.15 31.37 -3.73
N ALA A 389 -6.52 31.29 -4.89
CA ALA A 389 -5.40 32.14 -5.32
C ALA A 389 -5.90 33.47 -5.91
N ILE A 390 -7.02 33.47 -6.61
CA ILE A 390 -7.56 34.70 -7.19
C ILE A 390 -8.07 35.64 -6.07
N PRO A 391 -7.58 36.90 -5.95
CA PRO A 391 -7.88 37.76 -4.80
C PRO A 391 -9.35 38.16 -4.66
N THR A 392 -10.09 38.30 -5.77
CA THR A 392 -11.54 38.54 -5.82
C THR A 392 -12.31 37.42 -5.12
N MET A 393 -12.04 36.18 -5.53
CA MET A 393 -12.64 34.96 -4.99
C MET A 393 -12.29 34.73 -3.52
N SER A 394 -11.00 34.82 -3.14
CA SER A 394 -10.57 34.57 -1.76
C SER A 394 -11.17 35.59 -0.78
N LYS A 395 -11.26 36.86 -1.20
CA LYS A 395 -11.99 37.93 -0.48
C LYS A 395 -13.47 37.62 -0.34
N LEU A 396 -14.14 37.15 -1.39
CA LEU A 396 -15.55 36.75 -1.31
C LEU A 396 -15.77 35.60 -0.32
N PHE A 397 -14.88 34.60 -0.30
CA PHE A 397 -15.01 33.45 0.61
C PHE A 397 -14.82 33.86 2.09
N ALA A 398 -13.96 34.84 2.37
CA ALA A 398 -13.82 35.45 3.69
C ALA A 398 -15.08 36.24 4.09
N VAL A 399 -15.56 37.16 3.25
CA VAL A 399 -16.71 38.05 3.55
C VAL A 399 -18.02 37.30 3.69
N THR A 400 -18.26 36.25 2.91
CA THR A 400 -19.48 35.41 3.00
C THR A 400 -19.53 34.49 4.22
N GLY A 401 -18.46 34.46 5.03
CA GLY A 401 -18.33 33.55 6.17
C GLY A 401 -18.36 32.07 5.78
N GLN A 402 -18.11 31.74 4.51
CA GLN A 402 -18.03 30.35 4.05
C GLN A 402 -16.62 29.77 4.21
N ASN A 403 -15.58 30.63 4.19
CA ASN A 403 -14.23 30.28 4.59
C ASN A 403 -14.08 30.34 6.13
N ASN A 404 -14.65 29.39 6.86
CA ASN A 404 -14.36 29.18 8.28
C ASN A 404 -14.30 27.68 8.65
N LYS A 405 -13.66 27.34 9.78
CA LYS A 405 -13.46 25.94 10.25
C LYS A 405 -14.75 25.08 10.39
N ARG A 406 -15.90 25.72 10.54
CA ARG A 406 -17.21 25.04 10.66
C ARG A 406 -17.79 24.70 9.28
N ASN A 407 -17.66 25.61 8.32
CA ASN A 407 -18.37 25.57 7.04
C ASN A 407 -17.50 25.07 5.87
N SER A 408 -16.17 25.27 5.91
CA SER A 408 -15.26 25.03 4.79
C SER A 408 -15.34 23.61 4.23
N GLY A 409 -15.29 22.59 5.09
CA GLY A 409 -15.37 21.19 4.66
C GLY A 409 -16.72 20.78 4.07
N LYS A 410 -17.85 21.27 4.62
CA LYS A 410 -19.17 21.02 4.02
C LYS A 410 -19.26 21.66 2.65
N ARG A 411 -18.85 22.94 2.55
CA ARG A 411 -18.81 23.69 1.29
C ARG A 411 -17.95 22.98 0.23
N ALA A 412 -16.77 22.49 0.61
CA ALA A 412 -15.88 21.77 -0.30
C ALA A 412 -16.55 20.52 -0.88
N VAL A 413 -17.26 19.74 -0.06
CA VAL A 413 -18.02 18.56 -0.53
C VAL A 413 -19.26 18.96 -1.32
N ASP A 414 -20.01 19.99 -0.90
CA ASP A 414 -21.17 20.50 -1.65
C ASP A 414 -20.76 20.91 -3.08
N THR A 415 -19.66 21.67 -3.22
CA THR A 415 -19.14 22.07 -4.53
C THR A 415 -18.58 20.90 -5.31
N GLU A 416 -17.88 19.95 -4.68
CA GLU A 416 -17.40 18.75 -5.38
C GLU A 416 -18.56 17.92 -5.93
N ILE A 417 -19.65 17.76 -5.18
CA ILE A 417 -20.84 17.01 -5.61
C ILE A 417 -21.48 17.68 -6.83
N LEU A 418 -21.72 19.00 -6.79
CA LEU A 418 -22.29 19.71 -7.94
C LEU A 418 -21.42 19.59 -9.20
N LEU A 419 -20.09 19.72 -9.07
CA LEU A 419 -19.16 19.53 -10.18
C LEU A 419 -19.12 18.08 -10.68
N ARG A 420 -19.17 17.09 -9.78
CA ARG A 420 -19.16 15.67 -10.14
C ARG A 420 -20.47 15.24 -10.80
N GLU A 421 -21.60 15.76 -10.36
CA GLU A 421 -22.91 15.50 -10.97
C GLU A 421 -22.99 16.09 -12.38
N ALA A 422 -22.55 17.35 -12.56
CA ALA A 422 -22.44 17.96 -13.88
C ALA A 422 -21.48 17.18 -14.82
N GLN A 423 -20.40 16.58 -14.30
CA GLN A 423 -19.42 15.84 -15.11
C GLN A 423 -19.74 14.34 -15.31
N SER A 424 -20.48 13.69 -14.41
CA SER A 424 -20.80 12.26 -14.43
C SER A 424 -22.21 11.94 -14.95
N LYS A 425 -22.97 12.93 -15.43
CA LYS A 425 -24.31 12.75 -16.00
C LYS A 425 -24.40 13.44 -17.36
N ALA A 426 -25.18 12.86 -18.27
CA ALA A 426 -25.43 13.40 -19.60
C ALA A 426 -26.19 14.74 -19.51
N ARG A 427 -25.96 15.65 -20.47
CA ARG A 427 -26.48 17.03 -20.45
C ARG A 427 -28.02 17.09 -20.45
N ASP A 428 -28.65 16.11 -21.09
CA ASP A 428 -30.10 15.95 -21.23
C ASP A 428 -30.76 15.42 -19.94
N SER A 429 -29.97 14.87 -19.02
CA SER A 429 -30.47 14.34 -17.77
C SER A 429 -30.93 15.44 -16.80
N ASP A 430 -32.04 15.16 -16.13
CA ASP A 430 -32.56 15.98 -15.03
C ASP A 430 -31.52 16.23 -13.92
N ARG A 431 -30.61 15.26 -13.66
CA ARG A 431 -29.52 15.42 -12.69
C ARG A 431 -28.49 16.46 -13.10
N TYR A 432 -28.05 16.45 -14.36
CA TYR A 432 -27.16 17.49 -14.88
C TYR A 432 -27.81 18.86 -14.75
N GLN A 433 -29.05 18.99 -15.23
CA GLN A 433 -29.80 20.25 -15.24
C GLN A 433 -30.00 20.80 -13.82
N ARG A 434 -30.40 19.95 -12.85
CA ARG A 434 -30.53 20.36 -11.43
C ARG A 434 -29.19 20.78 -10.82
N ALA A 435 -28.10 20.08 -11.12
CA ALA A 435 -26.77 20.43 -10.59
C ALA A 435 -26.28 21.79 -11.13
N VAL A 436 -26.42 22.04 -12.43
CA VAL A 436 -26.02 23.32 -13.04
C VAL A 436 -26.96 24.44 -12.60
N ALA A 437 -28.27 24.25 -12.60
CA ALA A 437 -29.23 25.25 -12.14
C ALA A 437 -29.03 25.61 -10.65
N ARG A 438 -28.67 24.64 -9.81
CA ARG A 438 -28.31 24.92 -8.41
C ARG A 438 -27.03 25.77 -8.31
N MET A 439 -26.04 25.50 -9.14
CA MET A 439 -24.80 26.27 -9.21
C MET A 439 -25.08 27.72 -9.66
N ASN A 440 -25.87 27.88 -10.72
CA ASN A 440 -26.33 29.17 -11.24
C ASN A 440 -27.08 29.96 -10.18
N TYR A 441 -28.05 29.36 -9.48
CA TYR A 441 -28.78 29.99 -8.38
C TYR A 441 -27.85 30.49 -7.26
N LEU A 442 -26.91 29.65 -6.82
CA LEU A 442 -25.97 29.99 -5.75
C LEU A 442 -25.00 31.12 -6.16
N HIS A 443 -24.66 31.24 -7.45
CA HIS A 443 -23.84 32.33 -7.99
C HIS A 443 -24.63 33.59 -8.35
N ALA A 444 -25.91 33.49 -8.73
CA ALA A 444 -26.69 34.57 -9.32
C ALA A 444 -26.73 35.84 -8.47
N ARG A 445 -26.90 35.72 -7.15
CA ARG A 445 -26.87 36.88 -6.23
C ARG A 445 -25.52 37.62 -6.24
N TYR A 446 -24.42 36.88 -6.34
CA TYR A 446 -23.07 37.46 -6.32
C TYR A 446 -22.64 38.00 -7.68
N ARG A 447 -23.09 37.39 -8.79
CA ARG A 447 -22.97 37.98 -10.14
C ARG A 447 -23.73 39.30 -10.25
N LYS A 448 -25.01 39.33 -9.84
CA LYS A 448 -25.84 40.55 -9.78
C LYS A 448 -25.27 41.67 -8.89
N ALA A 449 -24.37 41.34 -7.96
CA ALA A 449 -23.72 42.29 -7.05
C ALA A 449 -22.26 42.62 -7.47
N ASP A 450 -21.81 42.15 -8.63
CA ASP A 450 -20.44 42.29 -9.13
C ASP A 450 -19.39 41.84 -8.08
N LYS A 451 -19.57 40.61 -7.58
CA LYS A 451 -18.69 39.95 -6.60
C LYS A 451 -18.15 38.61 -7.09
N ILE A 452 -18.81 38.02 -8.08
CA ILE A 452 -18.29 36.97 -8.95
C ILE A 452 -18.35 37.60 -10.34
N THR A 453 -17.19 37.96 -10.88
CA THR A 453 -17.09 38.54 -12.23
C THR A 453 -17.19 37.43 -13.28
N ASP A 454 -17.42 37.81 -14.54
CA ASP A 454 -17.42 36.84 -15.63
C ASP A 454 -16.01 36.27 -15.89
N ASP A 455 -14.96 37.07 -15.67
CA ASP A 455 -13.57 36.60 -15.72
C ASP A 455 -13.26 35.59 -14.60
N ASP A 456 -13.78 35.79 -13.38
CA ASP A 456 -13.68 34.81 -12.27
C ASP A 456 -14.31 33.46 -12.67
N LEU A 457 -15.46 33.49 -13.37
CA LEU A 457 -16.15 32.28 -13.79
C LEU A 457 -15.45 31.59 -14.98
N LEU A 458 -14.97 32.37 -15.95
CA LEU A 458 -14.20 31.84 -17.08
C LEU A 458 -12.87 31.22 -16.60
N HIS A 459 -12.23 31.82 -15.60
CA HIS A 459 -11.06 31.24 -14.92
C HIS A 459 -11.42 29.92 -14.24
N THR A 460 -12.48 29.90 -13.42
CA THR A 460 -12.91 28.69 -12.71
C THR A 460 -13.27 27.54 -13.67
N LEU A 461 -13.91 27.86 -14.81
CA LEU A 461 -14.23 26.91 -15.87
C LEU A 461 -12.97 26.37 -16.56
N GLY A 462 -12.03 27.25 -16.90
CA GLY A 462 -10.77 26.92 -17.54
C GLY A 462 -9.83 26.10 -16.66
N ASP A 463 -9.78 26.39 -15.36
CA ASP A 463 -9.06 25.61 -14.35
C ASP A 463 -9.59 24.17 -14.23
N GLY A 464 -10.91 24.00 -14.35
CA GLY A 464 -11.55 22.68 -14.39
C GLY A 464 -11.01 21.81 -15.54
N LEU A 465 -10.75 22.41 -16.70
CA LEU A 465 -10.15 21.74 -17.85
C LEU A 465 -8.64 21.57 -17.68
N PHE A 466 -7.94 22.65 -17.39
CA PHE A 466 -6.48 22.71 -17.34
C PHE A 466 -5.92 21.73 -16.31
N GLU A 467 -6.49 21.68 -15.10
CA GLU A 467 -5.95 20.79 -14.05
C GLU A 467 -6.20 19.30 -14.35
N ILE A 468 -7.22 18.94 -15.14
CA ILE A 468 -7.37 17.56 -15.63
C ILE A 468 -6.19 17.21 -16.54
N VAL A 469 -5.89 18.06 -17.52
CA VAL A 469 -4.78 17.85 -18.48
C VAL A 469 -3.43 17.85 -17.74
N ASN A 470 -3.19 18.83 -16.87
CA ASN A 470 -1.97 18.97 -16.08
C ASN A 470 -1.72 17.75 -15.18
N VAL A 471 -2.72 17.33 -14.39
CA VAL A 471 -2.54 16.21 -13.46
C VAL A 471 -2.40 14.87 -14.19
N VAL A 472 -3.14 14.63 -15.28
CA VAL A 472 -2.95 13.41 -16.10
C VAL A 472 -1.54 13.37 -16.68
N ASN A 473 -1.11 14.42 -17.37
CA ASN A 473 0.22 14.47 -18.00
C ASN A 473 1.37 14.37 -16.98
N ARG A 474 1.21 14.96 -15.79
CA ARG A 474 2.23 14.98 -14.75
C ARG A 474 2.29 13.69 -13.93
N GLU A 475 1.15 13.08 -13.60
CA GLU A 475 1.06 12.00 -12.59
C GLU A 475 0.59 10.64 -13.10
N GLU A 476 -0.05 10.54 -14.28
CA GLU A 476 -0.57 9.27 -14.81
C GLU A 476 0.37 8.61 -15.82
N TRP A 477 0.04 7.37 -16.20
CA TRP A 477 0.88 6.45 -16.97
C TRP A 477 0.98 6.78 -18.48
N ARG A 478 0.09 7.66 -18.98
CA ARG A 478 0.10 8.25 -20.33
C ARG A 478 -0.52 9.66 -20.29
N ALA A 479 -0.29 10.44 -21.34
CA ALA A 479 -1.02 11.68 -21.62
C ALA A 479 -2.43 11.39 -22.17
N LEU A 480 -3.27 12.44 -22.20
CA LEU A 480 -4.53 12.43 -22.96
C LEU A 480 -4.26 12.56 -24.46
N SER A 481 -5.10 11.94 -25.29
CA SER A 481 -5.05 12.11 -26.75
C SER A 481 -5.84 13.33 -27.22
N GLU A 482 -5.63 13.76 -28.47
CA GLU A 482 -6.36 14.88 -29.06
C GLU A 482 -7.89 14.67 -29.09
N VAL A 483 -8.34 13.42 -29.23
CA VAL A 483 -9.76 13.05 -29.17
C VAL A 483 -10.31 13.23 -27.75
N GLU A 484 -9.56 12.78 -26.75
CA GLU A 484 -9.91 12.91 -25.32
C GLU A 484 -9.91 14.38 -24.86
N LEU A 485 -8.95 15.18 -25.35
CA LEU A 485 -8.91 16.63 -25.15
C LEU A 485 -10.08 17.34 -25.86
N CYS A 486 -10.47 16.88 -27.05
CA CYS A 486 -11.64 17.39 -27.76
C CYS A 486 -12.93 17.15 -26.95
N ALA A 487 -13.09 15.97 -26.37
CA ALA A 487 -14.22 15.65 -25.49
C ALA A 487 -14.26 16.58 -24.26
N LEU A 488 -13.12 16.79 -23.59
CA LEU A 488 -13.02 17.76 -22.48
C LEU A 488 -13.41 19.18 -22.92
N GLY A 489 -12.99 19.62 -24.11
CA GLY A 489 -13.39 20.93 -24.66
C GLY A 489 -14.88 21.05 -24.96
N VAL A 490 -15.49 20.02 -25.55
CA VAL A 490 -16.95 19.93 -25.75
C VAL A 490 -17.71 20.08 -24.43
N PHE A 491 -17.30 19.33 -23.40
CA PHE A 491 -17.93 19.39 -22.09
C PHE A 491 -17.80 20.78 -21.44
N HIS A 492 -16.61 21.38 -21.43
CA HIS A 492 -16.42 22.69 -20.80
C HIS A 492 -17.11 23.83 -21.58
N LYS A 493 -17.21 23.76 -22.91
CA LYS A 493 -18.04 24.70 -23.68
C LYS A 493 -19.51 24.60 -23.26
N ASN A 494 -20.07 23.39 -23.28
CA ASN A 494 -21.46 23.15 -22.91
C ASN A 494 -21.76 23.62 -21.47
N LEU A 495 -20.89 23.30 -20.51
CA LEU A 495 -21.01 23.75 -19.12
C LEU A 495 -20.92 25.28 -19.00
N GLY A 496 -20.01 25.93 -19.72
CA GLY A 496 -19.88 27.39 -19.71
C GLY A 496 -21.10 28.10 -20.32
N GLU A 497 -21.65 27.56 -21.41
CA GLU A 497 -22.93 28.03 -21.99
C GLU A 497 -24.07 27.91 -20.96
N ASP A 498 -24.22 26.75 -20.34
CA ASP A 498 -25.28 26.45 -19.37
C ASP A 498 -25.13 27.20 -18.05
N MET A 499 -23.91 27.61 -17.70
CA MET A 499 -23.64 28.57 -16.62
C MET A 499 -23.78 30.05 -17.02
N GLY A 500 -24.05 30.32 -18.30
CA GLY A 500 -24.13 31.68 -18.84
C GLY A 500 -22.84 32.46 -18.68
N ILE A 501 -21.69 31.81 -18.89
CA ILE A 501 -20.36 32.42 -18.87
C ILE A 501 -20.08 32.99 -20.27
N PRO A 502 -19.79 34.28 -20.43
CA PRO A 502 -19.43 34.84 -21.73
C PRO A 502 -18.02 34.39 -22.14
N PHE A 503 -17.85 34.09 -23.41
CA PHE A 503 -16.55 33.70 -23.99
C PHE A 503 -15.88 34.84 -24.77
N ASP A 504 -16.31 36.10 -24.58
CA ASP A 504 -15.85 37.28 -25.35
C ASP A 504 -14.34 37.52 -25.26
N LYS A 505 -13.70 37.08 -24.16
CA LYS A 505 -12.25 37.13 -23.95
C LYS A 505 -11.45 36.16 -24.81
N LEU A 506 -12.10 35.14 -25.35
CA LEU A 506 -11.48 34.15 -26.24
C LEU A 506 -11.48 34.70 -27.68
N ALA A 507 -10.30 34.81 -28.28
CA ALA A 507 -10.06 35.39 -29.60
C ALA A 507 -10.94 34.78 -30.71
N SER A 508 -11.25 33.49 -30.64
CA SER A 508 -12.07 32.79 -31.63
C SER A 508 -13.57 32.93 -31.39
N CYS A 509 -14.03 33.50 -30.26
CA CYS A 509 -15.46 33.62 -29.94
C CYS A 509 -16.28 34.29 -31.05
N LYS A 510 -15.69 35.27 -31.76
CA LYS A 510 -16.35 35.95 -32.90
C LYS A 510 -16.31 35.17 -34.22
N LYS A 511 -15.35 34.25 -34.38
CA LYS A 511 -15.14 33.46 -35.61
C LYS A 511 -15.72 32.05 -35.51
N GLY A 512 -16.04 31.59 -34.30
CA GLY A 512 -16.28 30.19 -33.97
C GLY A 512 -14.98 29.40 -33.79
N TRP A 513 -15.05 28.33 -33.01
CA TRP A 513 -13.98 27.34 -32.88
C TRP A 513 -14.21 26.19 -33.85
N LYS A 514 -13.13 25.59 -34.36
CA LYS A 514 -13.18 24.46 -35.29
C LYS A 514 -13.77 23.19 -34.67
N ASN A 515 -13.48 22.95 -33.40
CA ASN A 515 -13.83 21.75 -32.63
C ASN A 515 -13.56 21.98 -31.14
N GLY A 516 -13.86 20.97 -30.31
CA GLY A 516 -13.59 20.99 -28.87
C GLY A 516 -12.12 21.15 -28.51
N LEU A 517 -11.20 20.56 -29.28
CA LEU A 517 -9.76 20.67 -29.05
C LEU A 517 -9.27 22.12 -29.17
N HIS A 518 -9.74 22.85 -30.19
CA HIS A 518 -9.42 24.26 -30.39
C HIS A 518 -9.94 25.12 -29.23
N PHE A 519 -11.17 24.88 -28.77
CA PHE A 519 -11.73 25.54 -27.59
C PHE A 519 -10.95 25.21 -26.31
N ALA A 520 -10.58 23.94 -26.10
CA ALA A 520 -9.83 23.49 -24.93
C ALA A 520 -8.47 24.17 -24.80
N ASN A 521 -7.71 24.22 -25.90
CA ASN A 521 -6.39 24.86 -25.94
C ASN A 521 -6.51 26.38 -25.72
N GLU A 522 -7.46 27.04 -26.38
CA GLU A 522 -7.63 28.49 -26.25
C GLU A 522 -8.11 28.91 -24.85
N LEU A 523 -8.99 28.13 -24.23
CA LEU A 523 -9.42 28.33 -22.84
C LEU A 523 -8.26 28.13 -21.86
N GLN A 524 -7.40 27.11 -22.10
CA GLN A 524 -6.19 26.88 -21.31
C GLN A 524 -5.20 28.04 -21.42
N ASP A 525 -4.89 28.50 -22.65
CA ASP A 525 -3.99 29.61 -22.92
C ASP A 525 -4.51 30.94 -22.35
N TRP A 526 -5.83 31.14 -22.30
CA TRP A 526 -6.44 32.29 -21.64
C TRP A 526 -6.33 32.19 -20.11
N THR A 527 -6.63 31.02 -19.54
CA THR A 527 -6.59 30.78 -18.09
C THR A 527 -5.18 31.05 -17.55
N LEU A 528 -4.15 30.48 -18.18
CA LEU A 528 -2.76 30.67 -17.77
C LEU A 528 -2.29 32.14 -17.82
N ARG A 529 -2.79 32.94 -18.76
CA ARG A 529 -2.49 34.38 -18.84
C ARG A 529 -3.22 35.18 -17.76
N TYR A 530 -4.52 34.94 -17.59
CA TYR A 530 -5.31 35.55 -16.52
C TYR A 530 -4.67 35.29 -15.14
N GLU A 531 -4.21 34.06 -14.91
CA GLU A 531 -3.48 33.69 -13.70
C GLU A 531 -2.20 34.49 -13.49
N GLN A 532 -1.37 34.64 -14.53
CA GLN A 532 -0.14 35.44 -14.46
C GLN A 532 -0.40 36.93 -14.20
N GLU A 533 -1.52 37.47 -14.71
CA GLU A 533 -1.90 38.88 -14.57
C GLU A 533 -2.50 39.19 -13.18
N VAL A 534 -3.36 38.31 -12.67
CA VAL A 534 -4.25 38.58 -11.52
C VAL A 534 -3.79 37.90 -10.23
N ALA A 535 -3.24 36.68 -10.27
CA ALA A 535 -2.96 35.91 -9.06
C ALA A 535 -1.74 36.45 -8.31
N LYS A 536 -2.00 37.09 -7.17
CA LYS A 536 -1.01 37.78 -6.33
C LYS A 536 -1.21 37.36 -4.87
N PRO A 537 -0.15 37.33 -4.04
CA PRO A 537 -0.30 36.98 -2.63
C PRO A 537 -1.02 38.09 -1.87
N THR A 538 -2.13 37.75 -1.22
CA THR A 538 -2.85 38.66 -0.30
C THR A 538 -3.23 37.93 0.99
N ALA A 539 -3.57 38.68 2.04
CA ALA A 539 -3.93 38.12 3.34
C ALA A 539 -5.15 37.18 3.26
N THR A 540 -6.09 37.38 2.34
CA THR A 540 -7.25 36.49 2.17
C THR A 540 -6.88 35.16 1.49
N ASN A 541 -5.80 35.12 0.70
CA ASN A 541 -5.29 33.87 0.12
C ASN A 541 -4.63 32.99 1.20
N ASP A 542 -3.76 33.54 2.05
CA ASP A 542 -3.18 32.80 3.19
C ASP A 542 -4.27 32.39 4.18
N GLN A 543 -5.25 33.26 4.48
CA GLN A 543 -6.43 32.88 5.27
C GLN A 543 -7.23 31.73 4.63
N TYR A 544 -7.35 31.69 3.30
CA TYR A 544 -7.97 30.57 2.60
C TYR A 544 -7.18 29.28 2.84
N VAL A 545 -5.87 29.27 2.64
CA VAL A 545 -5.04 28.07 2.89
C VAL A 545 -5.08 27.64 4.37
N ARG A 546 -5.03 28.55 5.34
CA ARG A 546 -5.11 28.19 6.77
C ARG A 546 -6.47 27.59 7.17
N VAL A 547 -7.55 28.07 6.58
CA VAL A 547 -8.91 27.59 6.89
C VAL A 547 -9.29 26.35 6.09
N TYR A 548 -8.76 26.22 4.87
CA TYR A 548 -8.93 25.06 4.03
C TYR A 548 -7.97 23.95 4.48
N VAL A 549 -6.66 24.12 4.27
CA VAL A 549 -5.61 23.11 4.51
C VAL A 549 -5.30 22.95 6.00
N ASP A 550 -4.80 23.97 6.69
CA ASP A 550 -4.26 23.77 8.05
C ASP A 550 -5.36 23.33 9.04
N SER A 551 -6.58 23.85 8.88
CA SER A 551 -7.72 23.48 9.73
C SER A 551 -8.20 22.05 9.49
N ALA A 552 -8.00 21.50 8.29
CA ALA A 552 -8.19 20.09 8.00
C ALA A 552 -7.16 19.24 8.77
N LEU A 553 -5.91 19.70 8.80
CA LEU A 553 -4.77 18.99 9.40
C LEU A 553 -4.62 19.23 10.91
N SER A 554 -5.45 20.08 11.52
CA SER A 554 -5.38 20.51 12.93
C SER A 554 -5.47 19.41 14.01
N SER A 555 -5.73 18.16 13.62
CA SER A 555 -5.69 16.99 14.51
C SER A 555 -4.46 16.10 14.31
N LEU A 556 -3.47 16.53 13.52
CA LEU A 556 -2.19 15.86 13.30
C LEU A 556 -1.04 16.70 13.87
N PRO A 557 0.16 16.11 14.08
CA PRO A 557 1.36 16.86 14.39
C PRO A 557 1.70 17.93 13.33
N ALA A 558 2.27 19.04 13.77
CA ALA A 558 2.57 20.20 12.91
C ALA A 558 3.46 19.86 11.70
N PHE A 559 4.40 18.92 11.83
CA PHE A 559 5.26 18.49 10.72
C PHE A 559 4.46 17.89 9.55
N VAL A 560 3.31 17.25 9.82
CA VAL A 560 2.44 16.72 8.75
C VAL A 560 1.73 17.86 8.03
N CYS A 561 1.36 18.93 8.75
CA CYS A 561 0.77 20.12 8.15
C CYS A 561 1.74 20.79 7.16
N ILE A 562 3.00 20.95 7.57
CA ILE A 562 4.09 21.48 6.75
C ILE A 562 4.33 20.58 5.53
N ALA A 563 4.47 19.27 5.73
CA ALA A 563 4.68 18.32 4.62
C ALA A 563 3.54 18.35 3.59
N VAL A 564 2.28 18.48 4.02
CA VAL A 564 1.13 18.58 3.10
C VAL A 564 1.06 19.93 2.40
N ARG A 565 1.38 21.06 3.08
CA ARG A 565 1.51 22.38 2.42
C ARG A 565 2.58 22.33 1.32
N GLN A 566 3.73 21.72 1.60
CA GLN A 566 4.81 21.55 0.62
C GLN A 566 4.44 20.60 -0.52
N MET A 567 3.73 19.49 -0.25
CA MET A 567 3.21 18.58 -1.29
C MET A 567 2.19 19.27 -2.22
N LEU A 568 1.32 20.12 -1.65
CA LEU A 568 0.41 20.97 -2.41
C LEU A 568 1.17 22.01 -3.25
N GLY A 569 2.16 22.69 -2.66
CA GLY A 569 3.02 23.62 -3.37
C GLY A 569 3.82 22.97 -4.51
N ALA A 570 4.21 21.70 -4.37
CA ALA A 570 4.85 20.90 -5.41
C ALA A 570 3.90 20.46 -6.55
N SER A 571 2.59 20.66 -6.37
CA SER A 571 1.53 20.27 -7.31
C SER A 571 0.89 21.45 -8.04
N LEU A 572 1.33 22.67 -7.72
CA LEU A 572 0.92 23.92 -8.35
C LEU A 572 2.11 24.52 -9.12
N ASP A 573 1.82 25.38 -10.09
CA ASP A 573 2.83 26.25 -10.69
C ASP A 573 3.33 27.32 -9.69
N ASN A 574 4.37 28.06 -10.10
CA ASN A 574 5.00 29.04 -9.23
C ASN A 574 4.12 30.27 -8.91
N VAL A 575 3.22 30.66 -9.82
CA VAL A 575 2.32 31.81 -9.65
C VAL A 575 1.24 31.45 -8.62
N MET A 576 0.53 30.35 -8.83
CA MET A 576 -0.51 29.85 -7.93
C MET A 576 0.03 29.53 -6.54
N ARG A 577 1.15 28.80 -6.46
CA ARG A 577 1.80 28.48 -5.18
C ARG A 577 2.16 29.74 -4.39
N THR A 578 2.72 30.74 -5.07
CA THR A 578 3.12 32.01 -4.42
C THR A 578 1.91 32.80 -3.97
N SER A 579 0.88 32.92 -4.81
CA SER A 579 -0.37 33.62 -4.48
C SER A 579 -1.11 32.97 -3.30
N LEU A 580 -1.11 31.64 -3.20
CA LEU A 580 -1.66 30.88 -2.08
C LEU A 580 -0.78 30.89 -0.81
N CYS A 581 0.39 31.53 -0.81
CA CYS A 581 1.36 31.50 0.29
C CYS A 581 1.74 30.05 0.71
N LEU A 582 1.88 29.15 -0.28
CA LEU A 582 2.30 27.77 -0.07
C LEU A 582 3.83 27.64 -0.15
N GLU A 583 4.38 26.97 0.86
CA GLU A 583 5.80 26.64 0.95
C GLU A 583 6.23 25.74 -0.22
N TYR A 584 7.43 25.97 -0.75
CA TYR A 584 8.04 25.07 -1.72
C TYR A 584 8.76 23.93 -0.97
N PRO A 585 8.67 22.66 -1.42
CA PRO A 585 9.40 21.56 -0.78
C PRO A 585 10.92 21.74 -0.86
N GLY A 586 11.62 21.39 0.21
CA GLY A 586 13.09 21.30 0.17
C GLY A 586 13.57 20.21 -0.82
N PRO A 587 14.80 20.30 -1.36
CA PRO A 587 15.27 19.42 -2.44
C PRO A 587 15.14 17.91 -2.17
N VAL A 588 15.37 17.47 -0.92
CA VAL A 588 15.22 16.06 -0.52
C VAL A 588 13.76 15.60 -0.61
N TYR A 589 12.83 16.41 -0.09
CA TYR A 589 11.41 16.07 -0.11
C TYR A 589 10.82 16.17 -1.52
N LEU A 590 11.26 17.15 -2.31
CA LEU A 590 10.90 17.26 -3.73
C LEU A 590 11.35 16.02 -4.52
N THR A 591 12.60 15.59 -4.34
CA THR A 591 13.11 14.36 -4.97
C THR A 591 12.29 13.15 -4.55
N LEU A 592 11.94 13.00 -3.26
CA LEU A 592 11.08 11.92 -2.77
C LEU A 592 9.69 11.93 -3.44
N LEU A 593 9.04 13.09 -3.52
CA LEU A 593 7.73 13.24 -4.19
C LEU A 593 7.79 12.89 -5.68
N ILE A 594 8.85 13.31 -6.38
CA ILE A 594 9.08 12.97 -7.79
C ILE A 594 9.32 11.46 -7.94
N SER A 595 10.19 10.86 -7.12
CA SER A 595 10.47 9.42 -7.15
C SER A 595 9.21 8.58 -6.91
N ILE A 596 8.38 8.93 -5.94
CA ILE A 596 7.10 8.26 -5.69
C ILE A 596 6.17 8.36 -6.91
N ARG A 597 6.09 9.55 -7.54
CA ARG A 597 5.26 9.80 -8.71
C ARG A 597 5.72 9.01 -9.93
N GLU A 598 7.01 9.04 -10.27
CA GLU A 598 7.53 8.31 -11.44
C GLU A 598 7.51 6.79 -11.20
N ALA A 599 7.78 6.31 -9.98
CA ALA A 599 7.60 4.90 -9.63
C ALA A 599 6.14 4.44 -9.79
N ARG A 600 5.16 5.26 -9.36
CA ARG A 600 3.73 5.01 -9.62
C ARG A 600 3.43 4.93 -11.12
N LYS A 601 3.98 5.85 -11.93
CA LYS A 601 3.74 5.87 -13.38
C LYS A 601 4.30 4.63 -14.07
N ILE A 602 5.53 4.22 -13.74
CA ILE A 602 6.15 2.99 -14.25
C ILE A 602 5.35 1.76 -13.83
N PHE A 603 4.98 1.67 -12.54
CA PHE A 603 4.17 0.56 -12.02
C PHE A 603 2.82 0.46 -12.74
N LEU A 604 2.09 1.57 -12.88
CA LEU A 604 0.81 1.58 -13.57
C LEU A 604 0.95 1.21 -15.05
N ARG A 605 1.97 1.73 -15.75
CA ARG A 605 2.17 1.52 -17.18
C ARG A 605 2.51 0.06 -17.54
N HIS A 606 3.27 -0.64 -16.68
CA HIS A 606 3.87 -1.94 -17.03
C HIS A 606 3.36 -3.12 -16.18
N PHE A 607 2.87 -2.89 -14.97
CA PHE A 607 2.55 -3.96 -14.01
C PHE A 607 1.08 -3.98 -13.56
N SER A 608 0.32 -2.90 -13.74
CA SER A 608 -1.11 -2.84 -13.41
C SER A 608 -1.97 -3.10 -14.64
N LEU A 609 -2.75 -4.17 -14.63
CA LEU A 609 -3.88 -4.34 -15.54
C LEU A 609 -4.86 -3.14 -15.46
N PRO A 610 -5.62 -2.84 -16.53
CA PRO A 610 -6.67 -1.81 -16.49
C PRO A 610 -7.81 -2.22 -15.54
N ARG A 611 -8.58 -1.23 -15.08
CA ARG A 611 -9.67 -1.45 -14.14
C ARG A 611 -10.82 -2.24 -14.79
N ALA A 612 -11.26 -3.30 -14.12
CA ALA A 612 -12.34 -4.19 -14.59
C ALA A 612 -13.77 -3.64 -14.37
N GLY A 613 -13.97 -2.70 -13.44
CA GLY A 613 -15.29 -2.12 -13.14
C GLY A 613 -15.22 -0.63 -12.80
N ALA A 614 -16.26 0.12 -13.19
CA ALA A 614 -16.33 1.57 -13.04
C ALA A 614 -16.19 2.05 -11.58
N LEU A 615 -15.35 3.07 -11.34
CA LEU A 615 -15.33 3.77 -10.05
C LEU A 615 -16.42 4.86 -10.01
N LYS A 616 -17.62 4.46 -9.61
CA LYS A 616 -18.75 5.37 -9.42
C LYS A 616 -18.73 5.99 -8.02
N LEU A 617 -18.38 7.27 -7.93
CA LEU A 617 -18.35 8.05 -6.68
C LEU A 617 -19.70 8.64 -6.30
N VAL A 618 -20.60 8.82 -7.27
CA VAL A 618 -21.96 9.30 -7.10
C VAL A 618 -22.91 8.13 -7.33
N SER A 619 -23.89 7.93 -6.44
CA SER A 619 -24.89 6.87 -6.60
C SER A 619 -25.73 7.08 -7.86
N GLU A 620 -25.97 6.01 -8.64
CA GLU A 620 -26.80 6.09 -9.85
C GLU A 620 -28.28 6.31 -9.53
N LEU A 621 -28.79 5.52 -8.58
CA LEU A 621 -30.16 5.62 -8.09
C LEU A 621 -30.17 6.38 -6.75
N PRO A 622 -31.25 7.11 -6.45
CA PRO A 622 -31.49 7.59 -5.09
C PRO A 622 -31.80 6.41 -4.16
N ASN A 623 -31.56 6.58 -2.86
CA ASN A 623 -31.99 5.61 -1.85
C ASN A 623 -33.54 5.52 -1.85
N SER A 624 -34.06 4.29 -1.81
CA SER A 624 -35.50 4.01 -1.96
C SER A 624 -36.37 4.50 -0.81
N GLU A 625 -35.80 4.71 0.38
CA GLU A 625 -36.53 5.17 1.57
C GLU A 625 -36.50 6.70 1.69
N THR A 626 -35.39 7.35 1.31
CA THR A 626 -35.20 8.80 1.49
C THR A 626 -35.42 9.63 0.23
N GLY A 627 -35.34 9.02 -0.96
CA GLY A 627 -35.33 9.72 -2.24
C GLY A 627 -34.06 10.54 -2.52
N LEU A 628 -33.03 10.42 -1.68
CA LEU A 628 -31.79 11.21 -1.76
C LEU A 628 -30.63 10.41 -2.38
N TYR A 629 -29.66 11.11 -2.96
CA TYR A 629 -28.44 10.51 -3.52
C TYR A 629 -27.33 10.42 -2.46
N SER A 630 -26.51 9.36 -2.53
CA SER A 630 -25.35 9.18 -1.66
C SER A 630 -24.03 9.48 -2.39
N PHE A 631 -23.03 9.93 -1.64
CA PHE A 631 -21.70 10.23 -2.14
C PHE A 631 -20.69 9.24 -1.53
N GLY A 632 -20.09 8.40 -2.38
CA GLY A 632 -19.18 7.31 -1.99
C GLY A 632 -17.76 7.76 -1.67
N ARG A 633 -17.48 9.06 -1.58
CA ARG A 633 -16.12 9.58 -1.32
C ARG A 633 -15.73 9.40 0.15
N LYS A 634 -14.78 8.50 0.41
CA LYS A 634 -14.14 8.36 1.72
C LYS A 634 -13.31 9.62 2.02
N THR A 635 -13.80 10.42 2.95
CA THR A 635 -13.10 11.58 3.53
C THR A 635 -13.19 11.51 5.05
N LEU A 636 -12.42 12.32 5.79
CA LEU A 636 -12.52 12.31 7.26
C LEU A 636 -13.88 12.82 7.80
N GLN A 637 -14.68 13.47 6.95
CA GLN A 637 -16.07 13.79 7.21
C GLN A 637 -16.97 13.02 6.25
N PRO A 638 -17.86 12.13 6.74
CA PRO A 638 -18.72 11.32 5.90
C PRO A 638 -19.95 12.12 5.42
N TRP A 639 -19.74 13.29 4.82
CA TRP A 639 -20.83 14.12 4.28
C TRP A 639 -21.56 13.36 3.17
N TYR A 640 -22.87 13.16 3.37
CA TYR A 640 -23.75 12.47 2.43
C TYR A 640 -23.34 11.02 2.11
N MET A 641 -22.55 10.39 2.98
CA MET A 641 -22.11 9.00 2.82
C MET A 641 -23.00 8.08 3.66
N GLU A 642 -23.60 7.10 3.00
CA GLU A 642 -24.54 6.13 3.57
C GLU A 642 -23.83 5.13 4.51
N PRO A 643 -24.39 4.82 5.69
CA PRO A 643 -23.78 3.90 6.65
C PRO A 643 -24.02 2.42 6.27
N ASN A 644 -23.10 1.85 5.50
CA ASN A 644 -23.02 0.40 5.27
C ASN A 644 -21.83 -0.23 6.03
N PHE A 645 -21.82 -1.57 6.14
CA PHE A 645 -20.79 -2.33 6.87
C PHE A 645 -19.36 -1.95 6.45
N TRP A 646 -19.07 -1.87 5.15
CA TRP A 646 -17.73 -1.55 4.64
C TRP A 646 -17.32 -0.08 4.85
N SER A 647 -18.27 0.86 4.78
CA SER A 647 -18.07 2.28 5.07
C SER A 647 -17.78 2.55 6.55
N SER A 648 -18.30 1.69 7.44
CA SER A 648 -18.20 1.81 8.89
C SER A 648 -17.10 0.95 9.50
N TRP A 649 -16.75 -0.20 8.92
CA TRP A 649 -15.84 -1.18 9.53
C TRP A 649 -14.76 -1.73 8.59
N GLY A 650 -14.79 -1.39 7.28
CA GLY A 650 -13.74 -1.81 6.36
C GLY A 650 -12.37 -1.16 6.64
N PRO A 651 -11.27 -1.64 6.02
CA PRO A 651 -9.91 -1.16 6.30
C PRO A 651 -9.74 0.36 6.15
N GLY A 652 -10.35 0.96 5.13
CA GLY A 652 -10.35 2.41 4.94
C GLY A 652 -11.10 3.17 6.06
N ALA A 653 -12.14 2.58 6.66
CA ALA A 653 -12.85 3.15 7.80
C ALA A 653 -12.01 3.08 9.09
N ILE A 654 -11.18 2.05 9.24
CA ILE A 654 -10.19 1.93 10.32
C ILE A 654 -9.12 3.02 10.15
N LEU A 655 -8.57 3.20 8.94
CA LEU A 655 -7.58 4.25 8.64
C LEU A 655 -8.16 5.67 8.84
N VAL A 656 -9.40 5.92 8.42
CA VAL A 656 -10.13 7.17 8.67
C VAL A 656 -10.23 7.45 10.18
N ARG A 657 -10.58 6.44 11.00
CA ARG A 657 -10.60 6.58 12.48
C ARG A 657 -9.20 6.86 13.04
N ALA A 658 -8.18 6.13 12.59
CA ALA A 658 -6.80 6.28 13.05
C ALA A 658 -6.25 7.71 12.81
N LEU A 659 -6.62 8.35 11.69
CA LEU A 659 -6.29 9.75 11.43
C LEU A 659 -7.24 10.77 12.11
N GLY A 660 -8.07 10.34 13.06
CA GLY A 660 -8.99 11.18 13.84
C GLY A 660 -10.33 11.50 13.17
N GLY A 661 -10.59 10.95 11.97
CA GLY A 661 -11.80 11.15 11.20
C GLY A 661 -13.04 10.48 11.80
N LYS A 662 -14.15 10.57 11.07
CA LYS A 662 -15.44 9.99 11.47
C LYS A 662 -16.00 9.11 10.36
N VAL A 663 -16.62 8.01 10.75
CA VAL A 663 -17.35 7.11 9.84
C VAL A 663 -18.83 7.55 9.73
N PRO A 664 -19.57 7.15 8.68
CA PRO A 664 -21.00 7.41 8.55
C PRO A 664 -21.79 7.11 9.83
N GLY A 665 -22.85 7.89 10.10
CA GLY A 665 -23.71 7.73 11.28
C GLY A 665 -23.09 8.07 12.64
N ALA A 666 -21.75 8.14 12.78
CA ALA A 666 -21.06 8.29 14.08
C ALA A 666 -21.29 9.63 14.82
N ARG A 667 -22.10 10.54 14.27
CA ARG A 667 -22.57 11.78 14.92
C ARG A 667 -24.06 12.05 14.64
N GLY A 668 -24.86 10.98 14.46
CA GLY A 668 -26.21 11.07 13.94
C GLY A 668 -26.24 11.85 12.63
N ASP A 669 -27.23 12.73 12.48
CA ASP A 669 -27.53 13.41 11.22
C ASP A 669 -26.60 14.58 10.88
N ARG A 670 -25.58 14.86 11.72
CA ARG A 670 -24.66 15.99 11.52
C ARG A 670 -24.03 16.02 10.13
N TYR A 671 -23.77 14.86 9.55
CA TYR A 671 -23.13 14.70 8.24
C TYR A 671 -24.11 14.30 7.13
N HIS A 672 -25.42 14.36 7.37
CA HIS A 672 -26.46 13.95 6.43
C HIS A 672 -26.26 12.54 5.85
N PRO A 673 -26.12 11.48 6.68
CA PRO A 673 -25.97 10.10 6.20
C PRO A 673 -27.12 9.61 5.31
N GLN A 674 -28.26 10.30 5.31
CA GLN A 674 -29.41 10.06 4.43
C GLN A 674 -29.15 10.37 2.95
N GLY A 675 -28.13 11.19 2.65
CA GLY A 675 -27.83 11.66 1.29
C GLY A 675 -28.09 13.16 1.06
N TYR A 676 -27.95 13.60 -0.18
CA TYR A 676 -28.22 14.95 -0.66
C TYR A 676 -29.31 14.98 -1.74
N ASP A 677 -29.91 16.15 -1.93
CA ASP A 677 -30.73 16.49 -3.09
C ASP A 677 -30.10 17.71 -3.78
N LEU A 678 -30.08 17.67 -5.11
CA LEU A 678 -29.48 18.69 -5.97
C LEU A 678 -30.21 20.04 -5.88
N MET A 679 -31.52 20.05 -5.62
CA MET A 679 -32.28 21.30 -5.48
C MET A 679 -31.99 22.01 -4.15
N THR A 680 -31.52 21.29 -3.13
CA THR A 680 -31.35 21.82 -1.77
C THR A 680 -29.90 21.90 -1.27
N ILE A 681 -28.95 21.21 -1.91
CA ILE A 681 -27.52 21.19 -1.52
C ILE A 681 -26.90 22.60 -1.42
N GLY A 682 -25.88 22.77 -0.58
CA GLY A 682 -25.19 24.03 -0.34
C GLY A 682 -25.38 24.64 1.06
N PRO A 683 -25.24 25.97 1.22
CA PRO A 683 -25.24 26.62 2.53
C PRO A 683 -26.66 26.72 3.13
N SER A 684 -26.77 26.44 4.44
CA SER A 684 -28.07 26.33 5.14
C SER A 684 -29.07 27.47 4.89
N PRO A 685 -28.68 28.77 4.84
CA PRO A 685 -29.63 29.87 4.57
C PRO A 685 -30.27 29.87 3.18
N GLN A 686 -29.78 29.03 2.25
CA GLN A 686 -30.25 28.86 0.87
C GLN A 686 -30.85 27.48 0.60
N LYS A 687 -30.94 26.59 1.60
CA LYS A 687 -31.35 25.19 1.41
C LYS A 687 -32.71 25.07 0.69
N GLU A 688 -33.70 25.83 1.12
CA GLU A 688 -35.10 25.75 0.63
C GLU A 688 -35.49 26.93 -0.25
N LYS A 689 -34.51 27.63 -0.84
CA LYS A 689 -34.73 28.85 -1.64
C LYS A 689 -34.34 28.66 -3.10
N GLY A 690 -34.94 29.48 -3.97
CA GLY A 690 -34.64 29.53 -5.39
C GLY A 690 -35.36 28.51 -6.26
N GLN A 691 -36.31 27.72 -5.74
CA GLN A 691 -36.93 26.63 -6.49
C GLN A 691 -37.52 27.09 -7.83
N ALA A 692 -38.29 28.18 -7.86
CA ALA A 692 -38.84 28.73 -9.11
C ALA A 692 -37.75 29.23 -10.07
N GLU A 693 -36.70 29.89 -9.57
CA GLU A 693 -35.57 30.35 -10.38
C GLU A 693 -34.82 29.15 -11.00
N MET A 694 -34.53 28.12 -10.21
CA MET A 694 -33.87 26.89 -10.68
C MET A 694 -34.73 26.11 -11.67
N MET A 695 -36.05 26.03 -11.48
CA MET A 695 -36.96 25.38 -12.43
C MET A 695 -37.00 26.10 -13.78
N SER A 696 -36.97 27.45 -13.77
CA SER A 696 -36.86 28.24 -15.00
C SER A 696 -35.51 28.01 -15.70
N ASP A 697 -34.42 27.90 -14.95
CA ASP A 697 -33.07 27.69 -15.49
C ASP A 697 -32.90 26.27 -16.06
N ILE A 698 -33.47 25.25 -15.41
CA ILE A 698 -33.57 23.87 -15.92
C ILE A 698 -34.22 23.84 -17.31
N GLU A 699 -35.31 24.59 -17.52
CA GLU A 699 -36.00 24.63 -18.81
C GLU A 699 -35.16 25.32 -19.90
N VAL A 700 -34.40 26.37 -19.54
CA VAL A 700 -33.42 26.99 -20.45
C VAL A 700 -32.33 25.98 -20.84
N ILE A 701 -31.76 25.22 -19.89
CA ILE A 701 -30.74 24.21 -20.16
C ILE A 701 -31.28 23.07 -21.05
N LYS A 702 -32.52 22.60 -20.80
CA LYS A 702 -33.20 21.62 -21.66
C LYS A 702 -33.32 22.12 -23.10
N SER A 703 -33.77 23.36 -23.30
CA SER A 703 -33.95 23.93 -24.64
C SER A 703 -32.65 23.96 -25.46
N ARG A 704 -31.50 24.19 -24.80
CA ARG A 704 -30.18 24.19 -25.42
C ARG A 704 -29.66 22.80 -25.73
N THR A 705 -30.03 21.81 -24.93
CA THR A 705 -29.55 20.44 -25.07
C THR A 705 -30.06 19.75 -26.35
N MET A 706 -31.13 20.26 -26.95
CA MET A 706 -31.61 19.80 -28.27
C MET A 706 -30.60 20.03 -29.42
N ALA A 707 -29.53 20.80 -29.21
CA ALA A 707 -28.42 20.94 -30.16
C ALA A 707 -27.36 19.84 -29.97
N SER A 708 -27.42 18.79 -30.79
CA SER A 708 -26.56 17.59 -30.69
C SER A 708 -25.05 17.86 -30.82
N CYS A 709 -24.64 18.80 -31.69
CA CYS A 709 -23.24 19.05 -32.05
C CYS A 709 -22.83 20.52 -31.77
N PRO A 710 -22.04 20.81 -30.72
CA PRO A 710 -21.74 22.18 -30.30
C PRO A 710 -20.70 22.93 -31.17
N PHE A 711 -20.08 22.25 -32.14
CA PHE A 711 -19.10 22.83 -33.08
C PHE A 711 -19.39 22.51 -34.56
N SER A 712 -20.46 21.76 -34.88
CA SER A 712 -20.81 21.56 -36.28
C SER A 712 -21.26 22.90 -36.87
N HIS A 713 -20.63 23.33 -37.96
CA HIS A 713 -21.13 24.45 -38.77
C HIS A 713 -22.44 24.05 -39.47
N ALA A 714 -23.54 24.05 -38.72
CA ALA A 714 -24.84 24.27 -39.31
C ALA A 714 -24.73 25.58 -40.09
N LYS A 715 -24.94 25.52 -41.41
CA LYS A 715 -25.08 26.73 -42.21
C LYS A 715 -26.30 27.47 -41.66
N ASN A 716 -26.06 28.56 -40.93
CA ASN A 716 -27.11 29.52 -40.58
C ASN A 716 -27.60 30.16 -41.88
N GLY A 717 -28.51 29.48 -42.56
CA GLY A 717 -29.40 30.09 -43.53
C GLY A 717 -30.21 31.13 -42.76
N GLY A 718 -29.89 32.40 -42.98
CA GLY A 718 -30.43 33.48 -42.17
C GLY A 718 -31.94 33.56 -42.31
N PHE A 719 -32.66 33.45 -41.19
CA PHE A 719 -33.98 34.05 -41.07
C PHE A 719 -33.82 35.56 -40.95
N ASN A 720 -33.56 36.22 -42.09
CA ASN A 720 -33.96 37.60 -42.26
C ASN A 720 -35.49 37.64 -42.15
N THR A 721 -36.00 38.26 -41.09
CA THR A 721 -37.39 38.71 -41.03
C THR A 721 -37.41 40.21 -41.25
N ALA A 722 -38.35 40.65 -42.09
CA ALA A 722 -38.54 42.04 -42.51
C ALA A 722 -39.44 42.79 -41.52
#